data_AF-A0A934RRJ0-F1
#
_entry.id   AF-A0A934RRJ0-F1
#
_cell.length_a   1.000
_cell.length_b   1.000
_cell.length_c   1.000
_cell.angle_alpha   90.00
_cell.angle_beta   90.00
_cell.angle_gamma   90.00
#
_symmetry.space_group_name_H-M   'P 1'
#
loop_
_entity.id
_entity.type
_entity.pdbx_description
1 polymer ?
#
loop_
_entity_poly.entity_id
_entity_poly.type
_entity_poly.pdbx_seq_one_letter_code
_entity_poly.pdbx_strand_id
1 'polypeptide(L)'
;MFRWSTLLFFYGVLSLQGQLSLEPYRADEHTLHLWHLDELSPPFANANTAGSPALQGLFHGAEAGRPSLPGLARAISFHHHEGGLPGTSSLRGALLSLSPQMDSGPGDNAPPSFRYFGPDGAFTYEALIKLALLPHEAEVIALGILSMDGENDDRIFNFRIEKEGFLVLTPLPDSGTTGGAMATIPTEGPHALNTLDWFHVAVTYDGRESTTNNTRLYWTRLAGSPRAAHHIGSGTLSHDFNGRQGDFVIGNEGRSFLEQGGEENNAFGEPFPGLIDEVRISSVARQPSDFLFVPSSRRVPSRPWSESEQDQSPLPRHLHFGGIAVDEKVTPLPAAGKLLVTSPGARRLDFDFGLPTHLPGTLGASLRYQLEGYDEQWHEIRQGMVLSFQFLDATDHTLSKNEFQALGNSPGWSDRLSEATLSERSEPLFVPPGSHTLQIVLSSGSATNTGSFALDDLAIRVSESSENHWPNGSFHEGSNLTSPAGLPRPWQRDGDDPAIAQVTWVENSTALSLVDGSQKHRGRWVARLPLSEEMRQETILQATWREAFNVIGGVQHRVSYQNVPPGDYTFRVIGALADHTPLGGVISQPLRVPEPILQRTEFWVGIAILAIGLLAAYLHDLGRRRARRELRQLEFEHRLEQDRARIARDMHDDLGTRISIINLAASLARGSLRKNAEKCEQQLERVTRSARDLVTAMDQLVWVIDPAHDNLEDFASHLMRLSEELFQDHPIRCRLEIPDRLPALVLRSDQRHNLALAVKEGLHNVLRHSQAREARLVLRHEQDTLLIRIEDDGRGFSPGAAGHGNGLQNFHSRLQEIGGRAELVSTPGQGTTLTFSLPLASDPNQP
;
A
#
# COMPACT_ATOMS: atom_id res chain seq x y z
N MET A 1 -14.56 -7.37 -41.34
CA MET A 1 -14.76 -6.39 -42.43
C MET A 1 -16.05 -5.62 -42.17
N PHE A 2 -16.03 -4.63 -41.26
CA PHE A 2 -17.00 -3.52 -41.19
C PHE A 2 -16.31 -2.37 -40.43
N ARG A 3 -16.19 -1.23 -41.13
CA ARG A 3 -15.44 0.01 -40.83
C ARG A 3 -16.11 0.74 -39.65
N TRP A 4 -15.42 1.19 -38.58
CA TRP A 4 -14.47 2.30 -38.45
C TRP A 4 -14.92 3.59 -39.17
N SER A 5 -15.95 4.25 -38.64
CA SER A 5 -16.31 5.64 -38.99
C SER A 5 -17.28 6.27 -37.99
N THR A 6 -16.91 6.33 -36.70
CA THR A 6 -17.67 7.13 -35.70
C THR A 6 -16.85 7.53 -34.46
N LEU A 7 -15.59 7.95 -34.62
CA LEU A 7 -14.74 8.32 -33.47
C LEU A 7 -13.77 9.48 -33.72
N LEU A 8 -14.07 10.37 -34.69
CA LEU A 8 -13.17 11.48 -35.07
C LEU A 8 -13.84 12.87 -35.05
N PHE A 9 -15.00 13.04 -34.41
CA PHE A 9 -15.71 14.34 -34.38
C PHE A 9 -15.99 14.91 -32.98
N PHE A 10 -15.28 14.43 -31.95
CA PHE A 10 -15.41 14.94 -30.57
C PHE A 10 -14.05 15.15 -29.86
N TYR A 11 -13.01 15.54 -30.61
CA TYR A 11 -11.70 15.95 -30.07
C TYR A 11 -11.26 17.32 -30.59
N GLY A 12 -12.20 18.26 -30.67
CA GLY A 12 -11.93 19.55 -31.32
C GLY A 12 -12.68 20.75 -30.75
N VAL A 13 -13.18 20.72 -29.51
CA VAL A 13 -13.66 21.93 -28.81
C VAL A 13 -13.57 21.69 -27.29
N LEU A 14 -12.43 21.98 -26.66
CA LEU A 14 -12.29 22.37 -25.24
C LEU A 14 -10.80 22.48 -24.86
N SER A 15 -10.12 23.50 -25.40
CA SER A 15 -8.94 24.09 -24.75
C SER A 15 -8.83 25.57 -25.11
N LEU A 16 -9.90 26.34 -24.91
CA LEU A 16 -9.76 27.76 -24.65
C LEU A 16 -9.51 27.93 -23.15
N GLN A 17 -8.31 27.54 -22.71
CA GLN A 17 -7.75 28.20 -21.52
C GLN A 17 -7.55 29.65 -21.95
N GLY A 18 -8.21 30.59 -21.25
CA GLY A 18 -8.05 32.01 -21.52
C GLY A 18 -6.57 32.38 -21.38
N GLN A 19 -5.88 32.53 -22.51
CA GLN A 19 -4.53 33.09 -22.55
C GLN A 19 -4.63 34.52 -22.05
N LEU A 20 -3.82 34.83 -21.04
CA LEU A 20 -3.66 36.20 -20.57
C LEU A 20 -3.15 37.02 -21.76
N SER A 21 -3.91 38.03 -22.19
CA SER A 21 -3.41 39.08 -23.08
C SER A 21 -2.97 40.23 -22.18
N LEU A 22 -1.66 40.45 -22.04
CA LEU A 22 -1.16 41.64 -21.37
C LEU A 22 -1.20 42.85 -22.31
N GLU A 23 -1.30 44.05 -21.76
CA GLU A 23 -1.04 45.27 -22.54
C GLU A 23 0.44 45.63 -22.41
N PRO A 24 1.07 46.22 -23.45
CA PRO A 24 2.43 46.71 -23.36
C PRO A 24 2.59 47.63 -22.15
N TYR A 25 3.67 47.42 -21.41
CA TYR A 25 3.88 48.09 -20.15
C TYR A 25 4.12 49.60 -20.34
N ARG A 26 3.87 50.38 -19.28
CA ARG A 26 4.10 51.83 -19.30
C ARG A 26 4.94 52.21 -18.10
N ALA A 27 5.92 53.06 -18.34
CA ALA A 27 6.71 53.69 -17.29
C ALA A 27 5.82 54.60 -16.43
N ASP A 28 6.07 54.58 -15.13
CA ASP A 28 5.51 55.50 -14.13
C ASP A 28 6.62 56.40 -13.55
N GLU A 29 6.27 57.30 -12.64
CA GLU A 29 7.22 58.26 -12.04
C GLU A 29 8.38 57.63 -11.27
N HIS A 30 8.27 56.36 -10.88
CA HIS A 30 9.29 55.60 -10.16
C HIS A 30 10.06 54.64 -11.06
N THR A 31 9.73 54.57 -12.35
CA THR A 31 10.43 53.72 -13.31
C THR A 31 11.71 54.43 -13.74
N LEU A 32 12.87 53.86 -13.44
CA LEU A 32 14.17 54.38 -13.88
C LEU A 32 14.44 53.95 -15.32
N HIS A 33 14.26 52.65 -15.58
CA HIS A 33 14.46 52.03 -16.88
C HIS A 33 13.34 51.03 -17.19
N LEU A 34 12.83 51.05 -18.42
CA LEU A 34 11.89 50.05 -18.95
C LEU A 34 12.27 49.72 -20.39
N TRP A 35 12.58 48.46 -20.66
CA TRP A 35 12.88 47.96 -22.00
C TRP A 35 11.87 46.88 -22.38
N HIS A 36 11.12 47.15 -23.46
CA HIS A 36 10.16 46.21 -24.04
C HIS A 36 10.80 45.14 -24.93
N LEU A 37 12.07 45.30 -25.31
CA LEU A 37 12.83 44.34 -26.12
C LEU A 37 12.14 43.91 -27.43
N ASP A 38 11.32 44.80 -28.00
CA ASP A 38 10.49 44.57 -29.18
C ASP A 38 11.25 44.72 -30.51
N GLU A 39 12.37 45.43 -30.48
CA GLU A 39 13.17 45.73 -31.66
C GLU A 39 13.81 44.47 -32.27
N LEU A 40 14.10 44.54 -33.58
CA LEU A 40 14.75 43.45 -34.31
C LEU A 40 16.27 43.44 -34.17
N SER A 41 16.84 44.52 -33.65
CA SER A 41 18.27 44.72 -33.44
C SER A 41 18.48 45.93 -32.53
N PRO A 42 19.63 46.05 -31.85
CA PRO A 42 19.97 47.27 -31.12
C PRO A 42 19.91 48.54 -32.00
N PRO A 43 19.68 49.72 -31.40
CA PRO A 43 19.46 49.94 -29.97
C PRO A 43 18.03 49.59 -29.54
N PHE A 44 17.89 48.91 -28.40
CA PHE A 44 16.60 48.66 -27.76
C PHE A 44 16.23 49.86 -26.88
N ALA A 45 15.14 50.54 -27.23
CA ALA A 45 14.80 51.82 -26.65
C ALA A 45 14.39 51.68 -25.18
N ASN A 46 14.83 52.63 -24.35
CA ASN A 46 14.27 52.79 -23.02
C ASN A 46 12.94 53.55 -23.14
N ALA A 47 11.84 52.93 -22.72
CA ALA A 47 10.51 53.52 -22.77
C ALA A 47 10.33 54.71 -21.81
N ASN A 48 11.27 54.91 -20.87
CA ASN A 48 11.34 56.13 -20.07
C ASN A 48 12.22 57.19 -20.75
N THR A 49 11.61 58.27 -21.24
CA THR A 49 12.22 59.23 -22.18
C THR A 49 13.15 60.28 -21.56
N ALA A 50 13.32 60.33 -20.23
CA ALA A 50 14.12 61.36 -19.55
C ALA A 50 15.59 60.92 -19.34
N GLY A 51 16.37 60.86 -20.43
CA GLY A 51 17.84 60.74 -20.34
C GLY A 51 18.41 59.36 -19.97
N SER A 52 17.58 58.32 -19.96
CA SER A 52 18.00 56.93 -19.68
C SER A 52 18.61 56.25 -20.91
N PRO A 53 19.71 55.48 -20.75
CA PRO A 53 20.38 54.84 -21.89
C PRO A 53 19.56 53.69 -22.50
N ALA A 54 19.68 53.55 -23.82
CA ALA A 54 19.21 52.40 -24.58
C ALA A 54 20.21 51.23 -24.47
N LEU A 55 19.76 50.00 -24.68
CA LEU A 55 20.65 48.83 -24.76
C LEU A 55 21.21 48.75 -26.19
N GLN A 56 22.53 48.84 -26.34
CA GLN A 56 23.19 49.11 -27.61
C GLN A 56 23.87 47.89 -28.24
N GLY A 57 24.16 46.84 -27.47
CA GLY A 57 24.92 45.69 -27.94
C GLY A 57 24.19 44.37 -27.70
N LEU A 58 24.11 43.54 -28.74
CA LEU A 58 23.53 42.19 -28.72
C LEU A 58 24.63 41.20 -29.17
N PHE A 59 25.06 40.32 -28.28
CA PHE A 59 26.30 39.54 -28.45
C PHE A 59 26.10 38.02 -28.31
N HIS A 60 27.10 37.27 -28.78
CA HIS A 60 27.29 35.82 -28.59
C HIS A 60 26.06 34.97 -28.94
N GLY A 61 25.41 35.28 -30.06
CA GLY A 61 24.25 34.54 -30.55
C GLY A 61 22.92 34.88 -29.88
N ALA A 62 22.82 35.95 -29.08
CA ALA A 62 21.53 36.47 -28.63
C ALA A 62 20.65 36.85 -29.84
N GLU A 63 19.39 36.40 -29.86
CA GLU A 63 18.51 36.57 -31.02
C GLU A 63 17.28 37.40 -30.67
N ALA A 64 17.19 38.57 -31.29
CA ALA A 64 16.05 39.44 -31.16
C ALA A 64 14.85 38.98 -31.99
N GLY A 65 13.67 39.46 -31.60
CA GLY A 65 12.46 39.28 -32.38
C GLY A 65 11.78 37.92 -32.24
N ARG A 66 12.03 37.18 -31.16
CA ARG A 66 11.28 35.96 -30.84
C ARG A 66 9.87 36.32 -30.35
N PRO A 67 8.84 35.47 -30.57
CA PRO A 67 7.50 35.76 -30.07
C PRO A 67 7.44 35.84 -28.53
N SER A 68 6.83 36.90 -27.99
CA SER A 68 6.62 37.06 -26.55
C SER A 68 5.28 36.45 -26.08
N LEU A 69 4.91 36.69 -24.82
CA LEU A 69 3.60 36.40 -24.25
C LEU A 69 2.50 37.11 -25.07
N PRO A 70 1.35 36.46 -25.33
CA PRO A 70 0.23 37.10 -26.02
C PRO A 70 -0.13 38.47 -25.43
N GLY A 71 -0.24 39.47 -26.31
CA GLY A 71 -0.52 40.87 -25.94
C GLY A 71 0.74 41.75 -25.83
N LEU A 72 1.91 41.14 -25.65
CA LEU A 72 3.22 41.76 -25.84
C LEU A 72 3.73 41.47 -27.27
N ALA A 73 4.68 42.25 -27.77
CA ALA A 73 5.13 42.12 -29.16
C ALA A 73 6.23 41.06 -29.30
N ARG A 74 7.49 41.34 -28.95
CA ARG A 74 8.63 40.44 -29.17
C ARG A 74 9.50 40.35 -27.93
N ALA A 75 10.34 39.32 -27.90
CA ALA A 75 11.29 39.06 -26.83
C ALA A 75 12.66 38.71 -27.43
N ILE A 76 13.68 38.64 -26.59
CA ILE A 76 15.03 38.22 -26.97
C ILE A 76 15.29 36.82 -26.44
N SER A 77 15.87 35.96 -27.29
CA SER A 77 16.38 34.65 -26.90
C SER A 77 17.84 34.73 -26.48
N PHE A 78 18.12 34.14 -25.33
CA PHE A 78 19.45 33.99 -24.74
C PHE A 78 19.92 32.53 -24.74
N HIS A 79 19.22 31.66 -25.48
CA HIS A 79 19.50 30.22 -25.53
C HIS A 79 20.86 29.86 -26.15
N HIS A 80 21.37 30.68 -27.06
CA HIS A 80 22.60 30.38 -27.79
C HIS A 80 23.87 30.76 -27.01
N HIS A 81 24.97 30.11 -27.36
CA HIS A 81 26.31 30.44 -26.93
C HIS A 81 27.28 30.17 -28.09
N GLU A 82 28.40 30.89 -28.11
CA GLU A 82 29.45 30.77 -29.11
C GLU A 82 30.74 30.25 -28.47
N GLY A 83 31.28 29.14 -29.01
CA GLY A 83 32.56 28.58 -28.56
C GLY A 83 32.55 27.95 -27.16
N GLY A 84 33.64 27.22 -26.86
CA GLY A 84 33.92 26.63 -25.55
C GLY A 84 33.05 25.46 -25.09
N LEU A 85 33.43 24.87 -23.95
CA LEU A 85 32.64 23.87 -23.23
C LEU A 85 31.96 24.51 -22.00
N PRO A 86 30.73 24.10 -21.64
CA PRO A 86 30.07 24.54 -20.42
C PRO A 86 30.99 24.42 -19.18
N GLY A 87 31.11 25.50 -18.41
CA GLY A 87 32.00 25.56 -17.23
C GLY A 87 33.48 25.84 -17.53
N THR A 88 33.86 26.12 -18.78
CA THR A 88 35.22 26.57 -19.15
C THR A 88 35.26 28.04 -19.55
N SER A 89 36.37 28.74 -19.30
CA SER A 89 36.57 30.18 -19.61
C SER A 89 36.42 30.53 -21.09
N SER A 90 36.28 29.54 -21.97
CA SER A 90 36.09 29.69 -23.41
C SER A 90 34.62 29.73 -23.86
N LEU A 91 33.66 29.48 -22.96
CA LEU A 91 32.21 29.45 -23.26
C LEU A 91 31.61 30.86 -23.26
N ARG A 92 31.20 31.36 -24.44
CA ARG A 92 30.62 32.71 -24.57
C ARG A 92 29.10 32.64 -24.67
N GLY A 93 28.40 32.98 -23.59
CA GLY A 93 26.95 32.98 -23.55
C GLY A 93 26.31 34.23 -24.18
N ALA A 94 25.14 34.07 -24.81
CA ALA A 94 24.32 35.16 -25.33
C ALA A 94 24.03 36.23 -24.27
N LEU A 95 24.20 37.51 -24.60
CA LEU A 95 23.95 38.62 -23.68
C LEU A 95 23.51 39.89 -24.39
N LEU A 96 22.89 40.80 -23.64
CA LEU A 96 22.46 42.12 -24.09
C LEU A 96 23.06 43.19 -23.16
N SER A 97 23.69 44.22 -23.72
CA SER A 97 24.48 45.22 -22.97
C SER A 97 24.05 46.66 -23.28
N LEU A 98 24.31 47.58 -22.32
CA LEU A 98 24.17 49.03 -22.52
C LEU A 98 25.17 49.61 -23.51
N SER A 99 26.29 48.93 -23.75
CA SER A 99 27.36 49.39 -24.65
C SER A 99 27.31 48.67 -26.01
N PRO A 100 27.62 49.36 -27.13
CA PRO A 100 27.68 48.75 -28.46
C PRO A 100 28.87 47.80 -28.63
N GLN A 101 29.85 47.85 -27.73
CA GLN A 101 30.99 46.96 -27.65
C GLN A 101 31.21 46.60 -26.19
N MET A 102 31.55 45.35 -25.89
CA MET A 102 32.11 45.04 -24.58
C MET A 102 33.58 45.46 -24.66
N ASP A 103 33.94 46.59 -24.07
CA ASP A 103 35.35 46.99 -23.96
C ASP A 103 36.05 46.03 -22.99
N SER A 104 37.22 45.53 -23.38
CA SER A 104 38.14 44.82 -22.49
C SER A 104 39.12 45.82 -21.91
N GLY A 105 38.90 46.22 -20.66
CA GLY A 105 39.66 47.25 -19.97
C GLY A 105 38.94 47.80 -18.73
N PRO A 106 39.58 48.69 -17.94
CA PRO A 106 39.07 49.20 -16.66
C PRO A 106 37.94 50.24 -16.81
N GLY A 107 37.25 50.28 -17.95
CA GLY A 107 36.19 51.24 -18.24
C GLY A 107 34.84 50.56 -18.19
N ASP A 108 33.98 51.00 -17.27
CA ASP A 108 32.61 50.48 -17.16
C ASP A 108 31.73 50.90 -18.34
N ASN A 109 30.91 49.96 -18.80
CA ASN A 109 30.02 50.09 -19.95
C ASN A 109 28.67 50.76 -19.60
N ALA A 110 28.32 50.85 -18.32
CA ALA A 110 27.18 51.65 -17.87
C ALA A 110 27.58 53.14 -17.76
N PRO A 111 26.86 54.07 -18.40
CA PRO A 111 27.20 55.49 -18.32
C PRO A 111 27.04 56.02 -16.88
N PRO A 112 27.78 57.06 -16.45
CA PRO A 112 27.66 57.63 -15.10
C PRO A 112 26.26 58.15 -14.72
N SER A 113 25.40 58.37 -15.72
CA SER A 113 24.00 58.75 -15.55
C SER A 113 23.06 57.56 -15.35
N PHE A 114 23.53 56.32 -15.51
CA PHE A 114 22.74 55.11 -15.26
C PHE A 114 22.40 55.04 -13.76
N ARG A 115 21.14 54.72 -13.47
CA ARG A 115 20.62 54.68 -12.10
C ARG A 115 19.88 53.38 -11.91
N TYR A 116 20.30 52.61 -10.93
CA TYR A 116 19.71 51.31 -10.63
C TYR A 116 19.13 51.24 -9.21
N PHE A 117 19.05 52.39 -8.53
CA PHE A 117 18.36 52.57 -7.25
C PHE A 117 17.85 54.01 -7.12
N GLY A 118 16.93 54.23 -6.20
CA GLY A 118 16.33 55.52 -5.92
C GLY A 118 17.14 56.40 -4.96
N PRO A 119 16.70 57.66 -4.73
CA PRO A 119 17.38 58.59 -3.83
C PRO A 119 17.57 58.08 -2.40
N ASP A 120 16.64 57.23 -1.94
CA ASP A 120 16.66 56.63 -0.60
C ASP A 120 17.29 55.21 -0.60
N GLY A 121 18.06 54.85 -1.63
CA GLY A 121 18.69 53.54 -1.80
C GLY A 121 17.75 52.41 -2.24
N ALA A 122 16.42 52.60 -2.15
CA ALA A 122 15.43 51.60 -2.52
C ALA A 122 15.43 51.27 -4.02
N PHE A 123 15.16 50.02 -4.38
CA PHE A 123 15.08 49.60 -5.77
C PHE A 123 14.11 48.44 -6.00
N THR A 124 13.72 48.27 -7.28
CA THR A 124 13.07 47.05 -7.79
C THR A 124 13.68 46.68 -9.12
N TYR A 125 14.09 45.42 -9.29
CA TYR A 125 14.42 44.84 -10.58
C TYR A 125 13.39 43.78 -10.93
N GLU A 126 12.87 43.81 -12.14
CA GLU A 126 11.94 42.79 -12.62
C GLU A 126 12.11 42.51 -14.11
N ALA A 127 11.71 41.31 -14.51
CA ALA A 127 11.69 40.86 -15.89
C ALA A 127 10.56 39.84 -16.09
N LEU A 128 10.12 39.70 -17.34
CA LEU A 128 9.40 38.53 -17.78
C LEU A 128 10.39 37.53 -18.36
N ILE A 129 10.29 36.28 -17.92
CA ILE A 129 11.17 35.22 -18.38
C ILE A 129 10.37 34.00 -18.82
N LYS A 130 10.93 33.26 -19.77
CA LYS A 130 10.47 31.92 -20.15
C LYS A 130 11.66 31.00 -20.33
N LEU A 131 11.75 30.00 -19.48
CA LEU A 131 12.84 29.02 -19.48
C LEU A 131 12.63 27.99 -20.59
N ALA A 132 13.68 27.69 -21.36
CA ALA A 132 13.67 26.63 -22.37
C ALA A 132 13.84 25.23 -21.74
N LEU A 133 14.55 25.16 -20.61
CA LEU A 133 14.87 23.95 -19.85
C LEU A 133 14.78 24.21 -18.34
N LEU A 134 14.67 23.16 -17.53
CA LEU A 134 14.63 23.32 -16.08
C LEU A 134 16.02 23.69 -15.55
N PRO A 135 16.16 24.50 -14.47
CA PRO A 135 17.46 24.95 -13.97
C PRO A 135 18.46 23.81 -13.75
N HIS A 136 18.02 22.67 -13.20
CA HIS A 136 18.89 21.52 -12.94
C HIS A 136 19.40 20.81 -14.21
N GLU A 137 18.71 20.99 -15.34
CA GLU A 137 19.10 20.47 -16.65
C GLU A 137 20.12 21.38 -17.36
N ALA A 138 20.34 22.60 -16.85
CA ALA A 138 21.29 23.53 -17.44
C ALA A 138 22.72 22.96 -17.33
N GLU A 139 23.50 23.08 -18.41
CA GLU A 139 24.91 22.70 -18.45
C GLU A 139 25.81 23.68 -17.68
N VAL A 140 25.22 24.79 -17.22
CA VAL A 140 25.84 25.84 -16.41
C VAL A 140 25.32 25.82 -14.99
N ILE A 141 26.06 26.48 -14.11
CA ILE A 141 25.87 26.46 -12.65
C ILE A 141 24.76 27.41 -12.17
N ALA A 142 24.40 28.43 -12.95
CA ALA A 142 23.20 29.23 -12.76
C ALA A 142 22.81 29.89 -14.10
N LEU A 143 21.68 30.61 -14.10
CA LEU A 143 21.04 31.23 -15.25
C LEU A 143 20.84 32.72 -14.94
N GLY A 144 21.65 33.59 -15.52
CA GLY A 144 21.69 35.03 -15.25
C GLY A 144 20.48 35.77 -15.82
N ILE A 145 19.82 36.62 -15.02
CA ILE A 145 18.71 37.46 -15.49
C ILE A 145 19.21 38.88 -15.73
N LEU A 146 19.78 39.49 -14.69
CA LEU A 146 20.41 40.81 -14.73
C LEU A 146 21.70 40.76 -13.93
N SER A 147 22.75 41.37 -14.44
CA SER A 147 23.98 41.59 -13.67
C SER A 147 24.51 42.99 -13.88
N MET A 148 25.22 43.48 -12.88
CA MET A 148 26.10 44.63 -12.98
C MET A 148 27.47 44.19 -12.48
N ASP A 149 28.30 43.74 -13.42
CA ASP A 149 29.60 43.09 -13.17
C ASP A 149 30.65 43.78 -14.03
N GLY A 150 31.84 44.06 -13.50
CA GLY A 150 32.90 44.81 -14.20
C GLY A 150 34.27 44.14 -14.06
N GLU A 151 35.29 44.71 -14.69
CA GLU A 151 36.69 44.28 -14.50
C GLU A 151 37.30 44.91 -13.23
N ASN A 152 38.25 44.24 -12.56
CA ASN A 152 39.11 44.80 -11.48
C ASN A 152 38.40 45.63 -10.37
N ASP A 153 37.61 44.99 -9.50
CA ASP A 153 36.93 45.57 -8.32
C ASP A 153 35.64 46.39 -8.60
N ASP A 154 34.94 46.16 -9.73
CA ASP A 154 33.64 46.81 -10.07
C ASP A 154 32.47 45.80 -10.18
N ARG A 155 32.52 44.74 -9.38
CA ARG A 155 31.49 43.69 -9.31
C ARG A 155 30.38 44.03 -8.32
N ILE A 156 29.19 44.36 -8.81
CA ILE A 156 28.14 44.95 -7.97
C ILE A 156 27.07 43.93 -7.59
N PHE A 157 26.37 43.32 -8.55
CA PHE A 157 25.34 42.33 -8.20
C PHE A 157 25.03 41.36 -9.33
N ASN A 158 24.55 40.18 -8.95
CA ASN A 158 23.92 39.21 -9.84
C ASN A 158 22.49 38.92 -9.39
N PHE A 159 21.53 39.05 -10.31
CA PHE A 159 20.16 38.57 -10.15
C PHE A 159 19.94 37.39 -11.10
N ARG A 160 19.83 36.18 -10.55
CA ARG A 160 19.96 34.92 -11.31
C ARG A 160 19.10 33.79 -10.73
N ILE A 161 19.00 32.70 -11.50
CA ILE A 161 18.42 31.44 -11.06
C ILE A 161 19.52 30.40 -10.92
N GLU A 162 19.77 29.86 -9.73
CA GLU A 162 20.73 28.79 -9.54
C GLU A 162 20.22 27.46 -10.09
N LYS A 163 21.16 26.59 -10.49
CA LYS A 163 20.89 25.25 -11.03
C LYS A 163 20.02 24.40 -10.11
N GLU A 164 20.17 24.60 -8.80
CA GLU A 164 19.40 23.95 -7.74
C GLU A 164 17.94 24.43 -7.65
N GLY A 165 17.55 25.44 -8.46
CA GLY A 165 16.19 25.96 -8.52
C GLY A 165 15.94 27.11 -7.56
N PHE A 166 16.96 27.88 -7.18
CA PHE A 166 16.81 29.08 -6.36
C PHE A 166 16.80 30.34 -7.24
N LEU A 167 15.89 31.27 -6.97
CA LEU A 167 16.00 32.65 -7.44
C LEU A 167 16.84 33.44 -6.44
N VAL A 168 17.84 34.17 -6.91
CA VAL A 168 18.84 34.79 -6.04
C VAL A 168 19.19 36.19 -6.52
N LEU A 169 19.22 37.14 -5.58
CA LEU A 169 19.96 38.40 -5.72
C LEU A 169 21.19 38.33 -4.82
N THR A 170 22.35 38.42 -5.44
CA THR A 170 23.63 38.35 -4.73
C THR A 170 24.40 39.65 -4.89
N PRO A 171 24.73 40.36 -3.79
CA PRO A 171 25.72 41.42 -3.83
C PRO A 171 27.10 40.81 -4.01
N LEU A 172 27.84 41.29 -5.00
CA LEU A 172 29.19 40.80 -5.30
C LEU A 172 30.24 41.51 -4.42
N PRO A 173 31.48 40.99 -4.32
CA PRO A 173 32.49 41.47 -3.36
C PRO A 173 32.71 42.99 -3.38
N ASP A 174 32.60 43.60 -4.55
CA ASP A 174 32.87 45.01 -4.76
C ASP A 174 31.61 45.88 -4.70
N SER A 175 30.45 45.30 -4.42
CA SER A 175 29.23 46.07 -4.17
C SER A 175 29.35 47.00 -2.95
N GLY A 176 30.29 46.68 -2.05
CA GLY A 176 30.43 47.28 -0.73
C GLY A 176 29.37 46.81 0.25
N THR A 177 28.32 46.08 -0.18
CA THR A 177 27.24 45.55 0.66
C THR A 177 27.38 44.04 0.81
N THR A 178 26.81 43.51 1.88
CA THR A 178 26.82 42.09 2.23
C THR A 178 25.39 41.59 2.40
N GLY A 179 25.21 40.28 2.31
CA GLY A 179 23.91 39.63 2.42
C GLY A 179 23.33 39.28 1.05
N GLY A 180 22.11 39.73 0.76
CA GLY A 180 21.39 39.39 -0.47
C GLY A 180 20.06 38.70 -0.17
N ALA A 181 19.46 38.09 -1.18
CA ALA A 181 18.23 37.33 -1.04
C ALA A 181 18.28 36.06 -1.88
N MET A 182 17.77 34.96 -1.34
CA MET A 182 17.67 33.67 -2.02
C MET A 182 16.32 33.05 -1.70
N ALA A 183 15.66 32.46 -2.68
CA ALA A 183 14.35 31.83 -2.51
C ALA A 183 14.18 30.64 -3.46
N THR A 184 13.67 29.52 -2.96
CA THR A 184 13.35 28.37 -3.81
C THR A 184 12.24 28.71 -4.78
N ILE A 185 12.45 28.42 -6.05
CA ILE A 185 11.40 28.49 -7.07
C ILE A 185 10.37 27.38 -6.78
N PRO A 186 9.07 27.70 -6.68
CA PRO A 186 8.05 26.70 -6.42
C PRO A 186 8.08 25.55 -7.46
N THR A 187 8.04 24.31 -6.99
CA THR A 187 7.93 23.11 -7.86
C THR A 187 6.52 22.53 -7.87
N GLU A 188 5.64 22.98 -6.97
CA GLU A 188 4.24 22.57 -6.87
C GLU A 188 3.31 23.79 -6.70
N GLY A 189 2.01 23.59 -6.95
CA GLY A 189 1.00 24.64 -6.83
C GLY A 189 0.88 25.56 -8.04
N PRO A 190 0.12 26.67 -7.92
CA PRO A 190 -0.25 27.52 -9.06
C PRO A 190 0.92 28.29 -9.66
N HIS A 191 2.02 28.45 -8.92
CA HIS A 191 3.24 29.13 -9.38
C HIS A 191 4.39 28.16 -9.67
N ALA A 192 4.11 26.86 -9.72
CA ALA A 192 5.09 25.82 -10.03
C ALA A 192 5.82 26.11 -11.34
N LEU A 193 7.13 25.93 -11.30
CA LEU A 193 8.03 26.02 -12.45
C LEU A 193 7.56 25.10 -13.59
N ASN A 194 7.49 25.66 -14.80
CA ASN A 194 7.08 24.98 -16.03
C ASN A 194 7.66 25.68 -17.25
N THR A 195 8.52 25.02 -18.02
CA THR A 195 9.19 25.58 -19.21
C THR A 195 8.24 26.03 -20.32
N LEU A 196 6.97 25.60 -20.30
CA LEU A 196 5.96 26.02 -21.27
C LEU A 196 5.39 27.42 -21.00
N ASP A 197 5.49 27.92 -19.76
CA ASP A 197 4.85 29.15 -19.31
C ASP A 197 5.83 30.31 -19.15
N TRP A 198 5.27 31.52 -19.15
CA TRP A 198 5.99 32.74 -18.78
C TRP A 198 5.88 32.99 -17.28
N PHE A 199 6.95 33.56 -16.73
CA PHE A 199 7.04 33.95 -15.33
C PHE A 199 7.43 35.41 -15.24
N HIS A 200 6.80 36.12 -14.32
CA HIS A 200 7.34 37.36 -13.79
C HIS A 200 8.31 37.02 -12.66
N VAL A 201 9.50 37.59 -12.72
CA VAL A 201 10.51 37.50 -11.66
C VAL A 201 10.89 38.89 -11.22
N ALA A 202 11.06 39.07 -9.91
CA ALA A 202 11.51 40.35 -9.39
C ALA A 202 12.26 40.24 -8.06
N VAL A 203 13.06 41.26 -7.80
CA VAL A 203 13.64 41.54 -6.48
C VAL A 203 13.38 42.99 -6.09
N THR A 204 13.07 43.23 -4.83
CA THR A 204 12.86 44.58 -4.27
C THR A 204 13.72 44.79 -3.05
N TYR A 205 14.29 45.98 -2.88
CA TYR A 205 14.98 46.42 -1.67
C TYR A 205 14.34 47.73 -1.17
N ASP A 206 13.95 47.78 0.11
CA ASP A 206 13.14 48.87 0.67
C ASP A 206 13.93 50.11 1.11
N GLY A 207 15.25 50.14 0.90
CA GLY A 207 16.12 51.27 1.25
C GLY A 207 16.58 51.28 2.71
N ARG A 208 16.08 50.37 3.56
CA ARG A 208 16.46 50.32 4.97
C ARG A 208 17.68 49.45 5.18
N GLU A 209 18.83 50.07 5.38
CA GLU A 209 20.10 49.41 5.67
C GLU A 209 19.99 48.42 6.84
N SER A 210 20.63 47.25 6.69
CA SER A 210 20.80 46.21 7.71
C SER A 210 19.52 45.78 8.43
N THR A 211 18.37 46.05 7.82
CA THR A 211 17.06 45.72 8.36
C THR A 211 16.66 44.35 7.85
N THR A 212 16.35 43.42 8.76
CA THR A 212 15.96 42.06 8.40
C THR A 212 14.81 42.04 7.38
N ASN A 213 14.97 41.27 6.30
CA ASN A 213 13.98 41.15 5.21
C ASN A 213 13.70 42.47 4.45
N ASN A 214 14.66 43.40 4.44
CA ASN A 214 14.61 44.59 3.60
C ASN A 214 14.64 44.26 2.09
N THR A 215 15.00 43.02 1.73
CA THR A 215 15.02 42.53 0.36
C THR A 215 13.96 41.43 0.18
N ARG A 216 13.21 41.43 -0.92
CA ARG A 216 12.16 40.44 -1.23
C ARG A 216 12.26 39.93 -2.65
N LEU A 217 12.01 38.64 -2.84
CA LEU A 217 12.03 37.93 -4.11
C LEU A 217 10.62 37.49 -4.52
N TYR A 218 10.33 37.65 -5.81
CA TYR A 218 9.04 37.34 -6.40
C TYR A 218 9.19 36.42 -7.59
N TRP A 219 8.31 35.42 -7.65
CA TRP A 219 8.23 34.45 -8.74
C TRP A 219 6.76 34.17 -9.04
N THR A 220 6.27 34.67 -10.17
CA THR A 220 4.84 34.63 -10.50
C THR A 220 4.62 34.00 -11.86
N ARG A 221 4.10 32.78 -11.88
CA ARG A 221 3.59 32.17 -13.12
C ARG A 221 2.45 33.01 -13.69
N LEU A 222 2.53 33.37 -14.97
CA LEU A 222 1.54 34.22 -15.64
C LEU A 222 0.34 33.45 -16.22
N ALA A 223 0.33 32.12 -16.10
CA ALA A 223 -0.83 31.30 -16.39
C ALA A 223 -1.95 31.56 -15.36
N GLY A 224 -3.09 32.13 -15.79
CA GLY A 224 -4.28 32.28 -14.94
C GLY A 224 -4.59 33.68 -14.41
N SER A 225 -4.01 34.76 -14.97
CA SER A 225 -4.29 36.16 -14.58
C SER A 225 -3.99 36.49 -13.10
N PRO A 226 -2.72 36.36 -12.66
CA PRO A 226 -2.35 36.68 -11.29
C PRO A 226 -2.72 38.15 -10.95
N ARG A 227 -3.25 38.36 -9.74
CA ARG A 227 -3.70 39.68 -9.27
C ARG A 227 -2.62 40.47 -8.54
N ALA A 228 -1.57 39.79 -8.09
CA ALA A 228 -0.42 40.33 -7.38
C ALA A 228 0.76 39.37 -7.55
N ALA A 229 1.97 39.87 -7.32
CA ALA A 229 3.18 39.06 -7.41
C ALA A 229 3.26 38.08 -6.26
N HIS A 230 3.68 36.86 -6.58
CA HIS A 230 3.87 35.83 -5.58
C HIS A 230 5.25 35.98 -4.97
N HIS A 231 5.26 36.44 -3.73
CA HIS A 231 6.45 36.52 -2.88
C HIS A 231 6.90 35.10 -2.51
N ILE A 232 8.15 34.78 -2.80
CA ILE A 232 8.72 33.43 -2.57
C ILE A 232 9.83 33.40 -1.52
N GLY A 233 10.40 34.55 -1.18
CA GLY A 233 11.39 34.63 -0.12
C GLY A 233 11.91 36.03 0.10
N SER A 234 12.69 36.19 1.15
CA SER A 234 13.24 37.47 1.56
C SER A 234 14.69 37.29 1.95
N GLY A 235 15.41 38.40 1.97
CA GLY A 235 16.78 38.45 2.43
C GLY A 235 17.11 39.81 3.00
N THR A 236 18.37 39.99 3.38
CA THR A 236 18.83 41.20 4.04
C THR A 236 20.04 41.72 3.29
N LEU A 237 19.99 42.96 2.83
CA LEU A 237 21.14 43.71 2.35
C LEU A 237 21.63 44.65 3.46
N SER A 238 22.95 44.67 3.71
CA SER A 238 23.52 45.50 4.76
C SER A 238 23.36 47.00 4.51
N HIS A 239 23.40 47.41 3.24
CA HIS A 239 23.04 48.74 2.71
C HIS A 239 22.77 48.61 1.20
N ASP A 240 22.54 49.71 0.49
CA ASP A 240 22.34 49.70 -0.96
C ASP A 240 23.63 49.36 -1.74
N PHE A 241 23.68 49.65 -3.04
CA PHE A 241 24.86 49.36 -3.87
C PHE A 241 25.82 50.55 -4.01
N ASN A 242 25.66 51.60 -3.20
CA ASN A 242 26.51 52.81 -3.13
C ASN A 242 26.77 53.56 -4.44
N GLY A 243 25.99 53.34 -5.50
CA GLY A 243 26.19 54.04 -6.78
C GLY A 243 27.47 53.70 -7.53
N ARG A 244 28.05 52.53 -7.25
CA ARG A 244 29.21 52.03 -8.00
C ARG A 244 28.86 51.79 -9.46
N GLN A 245 29.87 51.90 -10.33
CA GLN A 245 29.71 51.64 -11.76
C GLN A 245 30.16 50.19 -12.06
N GLY A 246 29.82 49.70 -13.25
CA GLY A 246 30.03 48.32 -13.67
C GLY A 246 29.34 48.05 -15.01
N ASP A 247 29.53 46.86 -15.59
CA ASP A 247 28.86 46.50 -16.84
C ASP A 247 27.48 45.94 -16.57
N PHE A 248 26.45 46.71 -16.92
CA PHE A 248 25.08 46.26 -16.84
C PHE A 248 24.72 45.42 -18.07
N VAL A 249 24.38 44.16 -17.85
CA VAL A 249 23.96 43.23 -18.89
C VAL A 249 22.70 42.44 -18.49
N ILE A 250 22.00 41.94 -19.50
CA ILE A 250 20.79 41.13 -19.38
C ILE A 250 21.06 39.74 -19.98
N GLY A 251 20.60 38.71 -19.29
CA GLY A 251 20.60 37.31 -19.76
C GLY A 251 21.92 36.55 -19.63
N ASN A 252 22.96 37.17 -19.06
CA ASN A 252 24.26 36.56 -18.77
C ASN A 252 25.06 37.44 -17.80
N GLU A 253 26.31 37.07 -17.50
CA GLU A 253 27.31 37.91 -16.84
C GLU A 253 28.11 38.78 -17.84
N GLY A 254 28.47 39.99 -17.41
CA GLY A 254 29.10 41.03 -18.23
C GLY A 254 30.63 41.06 -18.19
N ARG A 255 31.30 39.92 -18.01
CA ARG A 255 32.72 39.89 -17.62
C ARG A 255 33.70 39.57 -18.77
N SER A 256 34.90 40.17 -18.69
CA SER A 256 36.09 39.87 -19.50
C SER A 256 37.09 38.98 -18.75
N PHE A 257 37.73 38.04 -19.46
CA PHE A 257 38.89 37.28 -18.94
C PHE A 257 40.08 37.41 -19.90
N LEU A 258 41.28 37.61 -19.35
CA LEU A 258 42.54 37.48 -20.09
C LEU A 258 42.90 36.00 -20.23
N GLU A 259 42.88 35.45 -21.45
CA GLU A 259 43.46 34.12 -21.71
C GLU A 259 45.00 34.16 -21.61
N GLN A 260 45.64 33.05 -21.20
CA GLN A 260 47.09 32.87 -21.33
C GLN A 260 47.47 32.87 -22.81
N GLY A 261 47.75 34.06 -23.36
CA GLY A 261 47.99 34.26 -24.79
C GLY A 261 47.74 35.68 -25.30
N GLY A 262 47.05 36.53 -24.52
CA GLY A 262 46.88 37.95 -24.83
C GLY A 262 45.70 38.28 -25.74
N GLU A 263 44.76 37.36 -25.97
CA GLU A 263 43.45 37.70 -26.53
C GLU A 263 42.50 38.05 -25.37
N GLU A 264 42.00 39.28 -25.38
CA GLU A 264 40.94 39.76 -24.49
C GLU A 264 39.60 39.18 -24.96
N ASN A 265 38.83 38.58 -24.05
CA ASN A 265 37.60 37.90 -24.41
C ASN A 265 36.48 38.15 -23.39
N ASN A 266 35.36 38.68 -23.90
CA ASN A 266 34.17 38.97 -23.14
C ASN A 266 33.21 37.76 -23.19
N ALA A 267 32.62 37.44 -22.03
CA ALA A 267 31.70 36.35 -21.70
C ALA A 267 32.31 35.03 -21.16
N PHE A 268 32.23 34.95 -19.84
CA PHE A 268 31.89 33.83 -18.96
C PHE A 268 31.02 34.46 -17.84
N GLY A 269 30.09 33.81 -17.12
CA GLY A 269 29.37 32.55 -17.28
C GLY A 269 27.89 32.73 -16.90
N GLU A 270 27.12 31.63 -16.88
CA GLU A 270 25.68 31.58 -16.51
C GLU A 270 24.69 32.16 -17.55
N PRO A 271 24.78 31.83 -18.86
CA PRO A 271 23.79 32.26 -19.86
C PRO A 271 22.39 31.81 -19.47
N PHE A 272 21.39 32.63 -19.80
CA PHE A 272 19.99 32.32 -19.59
C PHE A 272 19.42 31.44 -20.72
N PRO A 273 19.17 30.13 -20.51
CA PRO A 273 18.61 29.26 -21.54
C PRO A 273 17.11 29.51 -21.69
N GLY A 274 16.73 30.59 -22.40
CA GLY A 274 15.34 30.96 -22.54
C GLY A 274 15.10 32.30 -23.24
N LEU A 275 13.90 32.85 -23.02
CA LEU A 275 13.48 34.16 -23.48
C LEU A 275 13.38 35.12 -22.30
N ILE A 276 13.82 36.35 -22.48
CA ILE A 276 13.59 37.46 -21.54
C ILE A 276 12.86 38.57 -22.29
N ASP A 277 11.90 39.18 -21.62
CA ASP A 277 11.11 40.30 -22.10
C ASP A 277 10.77 41.28 -20.96
N GLU A 278 10.38 42.50 -21.30
CA GLU A 278 9.81 43.49 -20.39
C GLU A 278 10.61 43.71 -19.10
N VAL A 279 11.86 44.16 -19.26
CA VAL A 279 12.79 44.39 -18.15
C VAL A 279 12.57 45.79 -17.58
N ARG A 280 12.37 45.89 -16.26
CA ARG A 280 12.18 47.17 -15.56
C ARG A 280 13.08 47.29 -14.33
N ILE A 281 13.65 48.48 -14.18
CA ILE A 281 14.34 48.95 -12.97
C ILE A 281 13.59 50.15 -12.41
N SER A 282 13.34 50.16 -11.10
CA SER A 282 12.58 51.21 -10.42
C SER A 282 13.31 51.77 -9.20
N SER A 283 13.04 53.03 -8.88
CA SER A 283 13.64 53.79 -7.77
C SER A 283 12.99 53.55 -6.41
N VAL A 284 12.09 52.56 -6.31
CA VAL A 284 11.32 52.24 -5.10
C VAL A 284 11.20 50.73 -4.96
N ALA A 285 11.00 50.23 -3.75
CA ALA A 285 10.52 48.87 -3.52
C ALA A 285 9.04 48.78 -3.88
N ARG A 286 8.72 48.11 -4.99
CA ARG A 286 7.35 47.95 -5.46
C ARG A 286 6.60 46.92 -4.63
N GLN A 287 5.32 47.18 -4.42
CA GLN A 287 4.44 46.22 -3.75
C GLN A 287 3.99 45.13 -4.72
N PRO A 288 3.50 43.97 -4.22
CA PRO A 288 3.02 42.88 -5.06
C PRO A 288 1.97 43.28 -6.11
N SER A 289 1.16 44.30 -5.84
CA SER A 289 0.14 44.84 -6.75
C SER A 289 0.68 45.79 -7.82
N ASP A 290 1.96 46.17 -7.75
CA ASP A 290 2.51 47.31 -8.52
C ASP A 290 3.46 46.85 -9.64
N PHE A 291 3.66 45.53 -9.73
CA PHE A 291 4.46 44.88 -10.76
C PHE A 291 3.77 44.92 -12.13
N LEU A 292 4.58 44.78 -13.18
CA LEU A 292 4.14 45.13 -14.52
C LEU A 292 3.01 44.26 -15.07
N PHE A 293 2.98 42.97 -14.74
CA PHE A 293 1.92 42.07 -15.19
C PHE A 293 0.55 42.36 -14.53
N VAL A 294 0.50 43.20 -13.48
CA VAL A 294 -0.76 43.66 -12.90
C VAL A 294 -1.30 44.81 -13.75
N PRO A 295 -2.57 44.77 -14.21
CA PRO A 295 -3.15 45.84 -15.03
C PRO A 295 -3.07 47.21 -14.35
N SER A 296 -2.74 48.25 -15.10
CA SER A 296 -2.57 49.62 -14.60
C SER A 296 -3.77 50.13 -13.80
N SER A 297 -4.99 49.75 -14.17
CA SER A 297 -6.23 50.09 -13.46
C SER A 297 -6.35 49.47 -12.06
N ARG A 298 -5.50 48.50 -11.72
CA ARG A 298 -5.48 47.77 -10.44
C ARG A 298 -4.19 48.00 -9.65
N ARG A 299 -3.18 48.66 -10.24
CA ARG A 299 -1.96 49.03 -9.53
C ARG A 299 -2.31 50.09 -8.50
N VAL A 300 -1.84 49.93 -7.28
CA VAL A 300 -1.90 50.97 -6.26
C VAL A 300 -0.57 51.73 -6.37
N PRO A 301 -0.54 53.05 -6.57
CA PRO A 301 0.74 53.76 -6.68
C PRO A 301 1.59 53.54 -5.43
N SER A 302 2.81 53.04 -5.61
CA SER A 302 3.78 52.87 -4.53
C SER A 302 4.06 54.24 -3.90
N ARG A 303 3.74 54.45 -2.63
CA ARG A 303 4.20 55.63 -1.90
C ARG A 303 5.65 55.40 -1.45
N PRO A 304 6.50 56.44 -1.34
CA PRO A 304 7.74 56.34 -0.57
C PRO A 304 7.41 55.79 0.81
N TRP A 305 8.19 54.82 1.30
CA TRP A 305 7.99 54.21 2.61
C TRP A 305 8.15 55.28 3.70
N SER A 306 7.05 55.94 4.09
CA SER A 306 7.03 56.84 5.24
C SER A 306 7.00 56.01 6.53
N GLU A 307 7.71 56.46 7.56
CA GLU A 307 7.77 55.82 8.90
C GLU A 307 6.39 55.63 9.57
N SER A 308 5.30 56.16 8.98
CA SER A 308 3.95 56.12 9.53
C SER A 308 2.98 55.14 8.86
N GLU A 309 3.38 54.40 7.82
CA GLU A 309 2.57 53.28 7.27
C GLU A 309 3.02 51.93 7.86
N GLN A 310 3.14 51.87 9.19
CA GLN A 310 2.75 50.66 9.91
C GLN A 310 1.25 50.48 9.67
N ASP A 311 0.88 49.50 8.86
CA ASP A 311 -0.52 49.09 8.68
C ASP A 311 -1.17 48.84 10.06
N GLN A 312 -1.93 49.85 10.52
CA GLN A 312 -2.81 49.79 11.68
C GLN A 312 -4.20 49.23 11.31
N SER A 313 -4.32 48.47 10.21
CA SER A 313 -5.33 47.43 10.16
C SER A 313 -4.74 46.16 10.75
N PRO A 314 -5.37 45.49 11.73
CA PRO A 314 -4.86 44.24 12.25
C PRO A 314 -4.96 43.17 11.16
N LEU A 315 -3.90 43.02 10.36
CA LEU A 315 -3.68 41.82 9.55
C LEU A 315 -3.69 40.64 10.52
N PRO A 316 -4.44 39.56 10.24
CA PRO A 316 -4.60 38.46 11.19
C PRO A 316 -3.23 37.83 11.48
N ARG A 317 -2.68 38.13 12.67
CA ARG A 317 -1.49 37.47 13.26
C ARG A 317 -1.86 36.06 13.75
N HIS A 318 -2.69 35.35 12.99
CA HIS A 318 -3.23 34.04 13.36
C HIS A 318 -2.35 32.95 12.78
N LEU A 319 -2.04 31.96 13.62
CA LEU A 319 -1.47 30.70 13.18
C LEU A 319 -2.39 30.03 12.16
N HIS A 320 -1.82 29.61 11.03
CA HIS A 320 -2.53 28.88 9.99
C HIS A 320 -2.48 27.39 10.27
N PHE A 321 -3.63 26.72 10.33
CA PHE A 321 -3.71 25.27 10.43
C PHE A 321 -3.87 24.69 9.02
N GLY A 322 -2.82 24.04 8.51
CA GLY A 322 -2.74 23.52 7.15
C GLY A 322 -3.52 22.22 6.93
N GLY A 323 -3.63 21.36 7.93
CA GLY A 323 -4.29 20.07 7.75
C GLY A 323 -3.97 19.02 8.82
N ILE A 324 -4.70 17.90 8.75
CA ILE A 324 -4.38 16.67 9.48
C ILE A 324 -4.32 15.54 8.46
N ALA A 325 -3.29 14.69 8.54
CA ALA A 325 -3.26 13.41 7.85
C ALA A 325 -3.29 12.25 8.85
N VAL A 326 -4.08 11.22 8.54
CA VAL A 326 -4.18 9.98 9.32
C VAL A 326 -3.67 8.85 8.43
N ASP A 327 -2.60 8.17 8.85
CA ASP A 327 -1.91 7.13 8.07
C ASP A 327 -1.61 7.62 6.62
N GLU A 328 -0.99 8.80 6.52
CA GLU A 328 -0.59 9.47 5.26
C GLU A 328 -1.74 9.95 4.36
N LYS A 329 -3.00 9.75 4.76
CA LYS A 329 -4.18 10.26 4.04
C LYS A 329 -4.64 11.59 4.62
N VAL A 330 -4.61 12.63 3.79
CA VAL A 330 -5.16 13.96 4.12
C VAL A 330 -6.63 13.80 4.51
N THR A 331 -6.94 14.20 5.74
CA THR A 331 -8.29 14.09 6.31
C THR A 331 -8.94 15.47 6.30
N PRO A 332 -10.13 15.62 5.72
CA PRO A 332 -10.81 16.91 5.66
C PRO A 332 -11.07 17.43 7.08
N LEU A 333 -10.63 18.67 7.32
CA LEU A 333 -10.79 19.32 8.61
C LEU A 333 -12.27 19.58 8.91
N PRO A 334 -12.80 19.15 10.08
CA PRO A 334 -14.11 19.56 10.51
C PRO A 334 -14.11 21.07 10.81
N ALA A 335 -15.29 21.70 10.85
CA ALA A 335 -15.41 23.11 11.20
C ALA A 335 -14.67 23.42 12.51
N ALA A 336 -14.01 24.58 12.60
CA ALA A 336 -13.13 24.95 13.72
C ALA A 336 -13.73 24.59 15.10
N GLY A 337 -12.96 23.84 15.90
CA GLY A 337 -13.35 23.39 17.24
C GLY A 337 -14.26 22.16 17.31
N LYS A 338 -14.68 21.57 16.18
CA LYS A 338 -15.43 20.30 16.18
C LYS A 338 -14.48 19.10 16.31
N LEU A 339 -14.95 18.07 17.01
CA LEU A 339 -14.23 16.82 17.24
C LEU A 339 -13.94 16.10 15.92
N LEU A 340 -12.65 15.84 15.64
CA LEU A 340 -12.23 14.93 14.58
C LEU A 340 -12.18 13.50 15.13
N VAL A 341 -12.88 12.55 14.49
CA VAL A 341 -12.79 11.13 14.86
C VAL A 341 -11.95 10.41 13.81
N THR A 342 -10.84 9.80 14.22
CA THR A 342 -9.95 9.07 13.31
C THR A 342 -10.50 7.67 12.99
N SER A 343 -9.89 6.99 12.02
CA SER A 343 -10.10 5.54 11.85
C SER A 343 -9.60 4.78 13.09
N PRO A 344 -10.30 3.70 13.51
CA PRO A 344 -9.81 2.83 14.58
C PRO A 344 -8.44 2.24 14.24
N GLY A 345 -7.49 2.34 15.17
CA GLY A 345 -6.14 1.80 14.98
C GLY A 345 -5.22 2.64 14.09
N ALA A 346 -5.47 3.95 13.96
CA ALA A 346 -4.55 4.89 13.32
C ALA A 346 -3.13 4.75 13.91
N ARG A 347 -2.13 4.55 13.04
CA ARG A 347 -0.72 4.34 13.44
C ARG A 347 0.07 5.63 13.42
N ARG A 348 -0.32 6.58 12.56
CA ARG A 348 0.36 7.85 12.39
C ARG A 348 -0.65 9.00 12.28
N LEU A 349 -0.42 10.05 13.06
CA LEU A 349 -1.14 11.32 12.99
C LEU A 349 -0.16 12.42 12.62
N ASP A 350 -0.38 13.09 11.50
CA ASP A 350 0.42 14.23 11.05
C ASP A 350 -0.41 15.51 11.13
N PHE A 351 0.16 16.56 11.72
CA PHE A 351 -0.44 17.88 11.85
C PHE A 351 0.38 18.92 11.09
N ASP A 352 -0.26 19.61 10.15
CA ASP A 352 0.34 20.67 9.35
C ASP A 352 -0.13 22.03 9.86
N PHE A 353 0.80 22.92 10.16
CA PHE A 353 0.49 24.26 10.69
C PHE A 353 1.66 25.22 10.48
N GLY A 354 1.43 26.52 10.53
CA GLY A 354 2.48 27.49 10.24
C GLY A 354 2.05 28.94 10.37
N LEU A 355 2.94 29.83 9.95
CA LEU A 355 2.68 31.26 9.88
C LEU A 355 2.08 31.62 8.51
N PRO A 356 1.27 32.69 8.40
CA PRO A 356 0.87 33.24 7.11
C PRO A 356 2.10 33.67 6.31
N THR A 357 2.14 33.33 5.01
CA THR A 357 3.23 33.65 4.05
C THR A 357 3.45 35.15 3.78
N HIS A 358 2.79 36.05 4.53
CA HIS A 358 2.76 37.50 4.27
C HIS A 358 3.26 38.36 5.44
N LEU A 359 3.91 37.79 6.47
CA LEU A 359 4.34 38.56 7.64
C LEU A 359 5.82 38.99 7.52
N PRO A 360 6.13 40.30 7.43
CA PRO A 360 7.46 40.81 7.69
C PRO A 360 7.77 40.64 9.20
N GLY A 361 8.94 40.11 9.54
CA GLY A 361 9.40 39.99 10.94
C GLY A 361 9.18 38.63 11.62
N THR A 362 8.96 37.55 10.86
CA THR A 362 8.82 36.18 11.42
C THR A 362 10.13 35.48 11.75
N LEU A 363 11.29 36.08 11.43
CA LEU A 363 12.59 35.58 11.87
C LEU A 363 12.69 35.74 13.38
N GLY A 364 12.64 34.61 14.10
CA GLY A 364 12.64 34.54 15.56
C GLY A 364 11.27 34.28 16.19
N ALA A 365 10.23 33.97 15.40
CA ALA A 365 8.98 33.50 15.97
C ALA A 365 9.15 32.09 16.56
N SER A 366 8.98 31.94 17.87
CA SER A 366 8.94 30.63 18.51
C SER A 366 7.53 30.08 18.42
N LEU A 367 7.40 28.88 17.85
CA LEU A 367 6.15 28.14 17.88
C LEU A 367 6.26 27.04 18.91
N ARG A 368 5.19 26.79 19.64
CA ARG A 368 5.09 25.64 20.54
C ARG A 368 3.86 24.84 20.21
N TYR A 369 3.99 23.53 20.21
CA TYR A 369 2.89 22.61 20.00
C TYR A 369 2.77 21.62 21.15
N GLN A 370 1.57 21.09 21.33
CA GLN A 370 1.29 20.04 22.30
C GLN A 370 0.10 19.22 21.84
N LEU A 371 0.19 17.89 21.95
CA LEU A 371 -0.95 17.00 21.92
C LEU A 371 -1.39 16.71 23.35
N GLU A 372 -2.33 17.50 23.87
CA GLU A 372 -2.86 17.33 25.23
C GLU A 372 -3.48 15.93 25.37
N GLY A 373 -3.10 15.21 26.42
CA GLY A 373 -3.45 13.81 26.65
C GLY A 373 -2.38 12.81 26.19
N TYR A 374 -1.38 13.25 25.42
CA TYR A 374 -0.22 12.45 25.02
C TYR A 374 1.11 13.09 25.46
N ASP A 375 1.29 14.39 25.24
CA ASP A 375 2.49 15.14 25.61
C ASP A 375 2.41 15.71 27.04
N GLU A 376 3.43 15.46 27.86
CA GLU A 376 3.54 16.02 29.23
C GLU A 376 3.92 17.51 29.26
N GLN A 377 4.61 18.00 28.22
CA GLN A 377 5.13 19.36 28.12
C GLN A 377 4.89 19.94 26.72
N TRP A 378 4.94 21.27 26.61
CA TRP A 378 4.94 21.95 25.32
C TRP A 378 6.25 21.70 24.59
N HIS A 379 6.16 21.30 23.33
CA HIS A 379 7.30 21.13 22.44
C HIS A 379 7.54 22.42 21.67
N GLU A 380 8.77 22.91 21.65
CA GLU A 380 9.16 24.12 20.92
C GLU A 380 9.68 23.77 19.52
N ILE A 381 9.14 24.44 18.51
CA ILE A 381 9.55 24.33 17.11
C ILE A 381 10.73 25.27 16.93
N ARG A 382 11.88 24.65 16.71
CA ARG A 382 13.13 25.33 16.48
C ARG A 382 13.27 25.54 14.98
N GLN A 383 13.36 26.80 14.58
CA GLN A 383 13.56 27.18 13.17
C GLN A 383 15.03 27.00 12.80
N GLY A 384 15.28 26.62 11.54
CA GLY A 384 16.64 26.46 11.02
C GLY A 384 17.25 25.06 11.23
N MET A 385 18.43 24.88 10.67
CA MET A 385 19.19 23.64 10.75
C MET A 385 19.88 23.57 12.10
N VAL A 386 20.18 22.37 12.59
CA VAL A 386 20.63 22.18 13.96
C VAL A 386 21.82 21.23 14.01
N LEU A 387 22.89 21.68 14.67
CA LEU A 387 23.94 20.81 15.18
C LEU A 387 23.64 20.47 16.64
N SER A 388 23.58 19.19 16.98
CA SER A 388 23.29 18.75 18.34
C SER A 388 24.31 17.76 18.88
N PHE A 389 24.61 17.89 20.16
CA PHE A 389 25.49 17.01 20.92
C PHE A 389 24.65 16.35 22.02
N GLN A 390 24.58 15.03 22.00
CA GLN A 390 23.72 14.23 22.88
C GLN A 390 24.57 13.26 23.68
N PHE A 391 24.47 13.33 25.00
CA PHE A 391 25.07 12.34 25.89
C PHE A 391 24.06 11.24 26.18
N LEU A 392 24.41 10.00 25.87
CA LEU A 392 23.56 8.83 26.05
C LEU A 392 24.11 7.94 27.17
N ASP A 393 23.24 7.26 27.91
CA ASP A 393 23.62 6.23 28.87
C ASP A 393 23.96 4.88 28.19
N ALA A 394 24.27 3.86 28.97
CA ALA A 394 24.59 2.52 28.47
C ALA A 394 23.40 1.79 27.78
N THR A 395 22.19 2.33 27.88
CA THR A 395 20.97 1.81 27.25
C THR A 395 20.50 2.64 26.07
N ASP A 396 21.34 3.56 25.56
CA ASP A 396 21.04 4.53 24.50
C ASP A 396 19.96 5.57 24.86
N HIS A 397 19.65 5.77 26.15
CA HIS A 397 18.77 6.85 26.58
C HIS A 397 19.55 8.18 26.62
N THR A 398 19.04 9.22 25.96
CA THR A 398 19.57 10.58 26.06
C THR A 398 19.48 11.16 27.48
N LEU A 399 20.62 11.34 28.12
CA LEU A 399 20.76 12.01 29.43
C LEU A 399 20.81 13.53 29.31
N SER A 400 21.45 14.05 28.26
CA SER A 400 21.43 15.48 27.94
C SER A 400 21.59 15.73 26.44
N LYS A 401 21.13 16.90 25.99
CA LYS A 401 21.17 17.33 24.61
C LYS A 401 21.43 18.84 24.54
N ASN A 402 22.54 19.22 23.91
CA ASN A 402 22.87 20.59 23.58
C ASN A 402 22.64 20.80 22.08
N GLU A 403 21.98 21.89 21.71
CA GLU A 403 21.63 22.17 20.31
C GLU A 403 22.07 23.58 19.93
N PHE A 404 22.70 23.70 18.77
CA PHE A 404 23.18 24.94 18.18
C PHE A 404 22.45 25.13 16.86
N GLN A 405 21.64 26.18 16.78
CA GLN A 405 20.80 26.48 15.63
C GLN A 405 21.55 27.35 14.63
N ALA A 406 21.42 27.01 13.35
CA ALA A 406 21.85 27.79 12.20
C ALA A 406 20.60 28.34 11.49
N LEU A 407 20.46 29.66 11.53
CA LEU A 407 19.35 30.42 10.92
C LEU A 407 19.88 31.77 10.45
N GLY A 408 19.47 32.21 9.25
CA GLY A 408 20.08 33.34 8.56
C GLY A 408 21.44 32.96 7.97
N ASN A 409 22.37 33.91 7.90
CA ASN A 409 23.68 33.71 7.27
C ASN A 409 24.81 33.79 8.32
N SER A 410 25.83 32.94 8.18
CA SER A 410 27.04 33.00 8.97
C SER A 410 27.96 34.15 8.53
N PRO A 411 28.80 34.72 9.43
CA PRO A 411 29.87 35.62 9.04
C PRO A 411 30.82 34.94 8.06
N GLY A 412 31.07 35.54 6.88
CA GLY A 412 31.90 34.95 5.83
C GLY A 412 31.13 34.14 4.77
N TRP A 413 29.81 34.05 4.87
CA TRP A 413 28.97 33.53 3.80
C TRP A 413 29.10 34.39 2.51
N SER A 414 29.27 33.74 1.36
CA SER A 414 29.38 34.36 0.03
C SER A 414 28.29 33.82 -0.92
N ASP A 415 28.43 34.02 -2.23
CA ASP A 415 27.48 33.54 -3.25
C ASP A 415 27.09 32.07 -3.10
N ARG A 416 28.03 31.21 -2.70
CA ARG A 416 27.89 29.75 -2.67
C ARG A 416 28.57 29.13 -1.49
N LEU A 417 28.06 27.97 -1.06
CA LEU A 417 28.70 27.19 0.01
C LEU A 417 30.18 26.90 -0.29
N SER A 418 30.54 26.63 -1.55
CA SER A 418 31.92 26.33 -1.96
C SER A 418 32.87 27.52 -1.89
N GLU A 419 32.33 28.73 -1.92
CA GLU A 419 33.09 30.00 -1.89
C GLU A 419 32.98 30.68 -0.52
N ALA A 420 32.23 30.09 0.42
CA ALA A 420 32.02 30.64 1.74
C ALA A 420 33.30 30.50 2.59
N THR A 421 33.54 31.50 3.44
CA THR A 421 34.57 31.44 4.49
C THR A 421 33.94 30.85 5.75
N LEU A 422 34.57 29.84 6.33
CA LEU A 422 34.07 29.16 7.53
C LEU A 422 34.43 29.96 8.79
N SER A 423 33.41 30.26 9.59
CA SER A 423 33.55 30.95 10.88
C SER A 423 33.81 29.96 12.02
N GLU A 424 34.75 30.29 12.92
CA GLU A 424 35.03 29.45 14.09
C GLU A 424 33.99 29.62 15.19
N ARG A 425 33.57 28.49 15.79
CA ARG A 425 32.66 28.44 16.93
C ARG A 425 33.20 27.52 18.02
N SER A 426 32.98 27.90 19.27
CA SER A 426 33.50 27.22 20.46
C SER A 426 32.46 27.26 21.57
N GLU A 427 32.03 26.10 22.05
CA GLU A 427 30.93 25.96 22.99
C GLU A 427 31.24 24.91 24.08
N PRO A 428 30.94 25.20 25.36
CA PRO A 428 31.11 24.24 26.44
C PRO A 428 29.94 23.24 26.48
N LEU A 429 30.27 21.96 26.65
CA LEU A 429 29.32 20.85 26.77
C LEU A 429 29.40 20.23 28.16
N PHE A 430 28.32 20.30 28.93
CA PHE A 430 28.23 19.62 30.22
C PHE A 430 28.09 18.10 30.04
N VAL A 431 28.85 17.30 30.79
CA VAL A 431 28.80 15.83 30.75
C VAL A 431 27.99 15.29 31.94
N PRO A 432 26.78 14.75 31.74
CA PRO A 432 26.00 14.17 32.83
C PRO A 432 26.64 12.92 33.44
N PRO A 433 26.47 12.67 34.75
CA PRO A 433 26.86 11.41 35.36
C PRO A 433 26.18 10.21 34.68
N GLY A 434 26.94 9.15 34.42
CA GLY A 434 26.43 7.95 33.73
C GLY A 434 26.45 8.02 32.20
N SER A 435 26.98 9.10 31.62
CA SER A 435 27.19 9.20 30.18
C SER A 435 28.17 8.13 29.68
N HIS A 436 27.75 7.40 28.66
CA HIS A 436 28.54 6.34 28.04
C HIS A 436 28.93 6.71 26.60
N THR A 437 28.04 7.35 25.86
CA THR A 437 28.21 7.62 24.42
C THR A 437 27.89 9.08 24.10
N LEU A 438 28.74 9.73 23.31
CA LEU A 438 28.46 11.02 22.69
C LEU A 438 27.92 10.79 21.28
N GLN A 439 26.70 11.24 21.01
CA GLN A 439 26.10 11.26 19.68
C GLN A 439 26.06 12.71 19.18
N ILE A 440 26.63 12.94 18.00
CA ILE A 440 26.55 14.23 17.30
C ILE A 440 25.61 14.06 16.12
N VAL A 441 24.65 14.99 16.00
CA VAL A 441 23.69 15.01 14.91
C VAL A 441 23.66 16.39 14.29
N LEU A 442 24.02 16.47 13.00
CA LEU A 442 23.78 17.64 12.16
C LEU A 442 22.52 17.36 11.34
N SER A 443 21.46 18.15 11.52
CA SER A 443 20.12 17.89 11.01
C SER A 443 19.56 19.11 10.30
N SER A 444 18.90 18.94 9.14
CA SER A 444 18.21 20.05 8.48
C SER A 444 16.98 20.52 9.29
N GLY A 445 16.58 19.76 10.31
CA GLY A 445 15.57 20.14 11.28
C GLY A 445 14.18 19.77 10.78
N SER A 446 13.30 20.77 10.65
CA SER A 446 12.00 20.57 10.01
C SER A 446 12.20 20.41 8.51
N ALA A 447 11.37 19.59 7.86
CA ALA A 447 11.41 19.38 6.40
C ALA A 447 11.15 20.65 5.58
N THR A 448 10.76 21.74 6.22
CA THR A 448 10.47 23.03 5.60
C THR A 448 11.62 24.03 5.71
N ASN A 449 12.65 23.72 6.50
CA ASN A 449 13.87 24.50 6.52
C ASN A 449 14.62 24.28 5.20
N THR A 450 15.06 25.37 4.59
CA THR A 450 15.82 25.31 3.33
C THR A 450 17.11 26.09 3.48
N GLY A 451 18.09 25.81 2.65
CA GLY A 451 19.39 26.46 2.66
C GLY A 451 20.54 25.47 2.84
N SER A 452 21.70 25.99 3.19
CA SER A 452 22.92 25.21 3.32
C SER A 452 23.56 25.41 4.70
N PHE A 453 24.11 24.34 5.25
CA PHE A 453 24.93 24.36 6.47
C PHE A 453 26.10 23.40 6.30
N ALA A 454 27.31 23.94 6.16
CA ALA A 454 28.58 23.21 6.21
C ALA A 454 29.24 23.29 7.57
N LEU A 455 29.88 22.20 7.96
CA LEU A 455 30.68 22.04 9.15
C LEU A 455 32.04 21.45 8.79
N ASP A 456 33.12 22.00 9.34
CA ASP A 456 34.51 21.50 9.22
C ASP A 456 35.27 21.59 10.55
N ASP A 457 36.41 20.92 10.66
CA ASP A 457 37.35 20.94 11.79
C ASP A 457 36.70 20.69 13.17
N LEU A 458 35.81 19.70 13.26
CA LEU A 458 35.14 19.35 14.50
C LEU A 458 36.13 18.75 15.52
N ALA A 459 36.22 19.37 16.69
CA ALA A 459 37.04 18.90 17.78
C ALA A 459 36.31 18.89 19.12
N ILE A 460 36.54 17.84 19.91
CA ILE A 460 36.09 17.72 21.29
C ILE A 460 37.33 17.63 22.16
N ARG A 461 37.51 18.60 23.07
CA ARG A 461 38.67 18.67 23.96
C ARG A 461 38.23 18.63 25.41
N VAL A 462 39.05 18.01 26.25
CA VAL A 462 38.94 18.12 27.71
C VAL A 462 39.50 19.48 28.14
N SER A 463 38.88 20.13 29.14
CA SER A 463 39.36 21.41 29.68
C SER A 463 40.83 21.28 30.08
N GLU A 464 41.70 22.15 29.55
CA GLU A 464 43.17 22.17 29.71
C GLU A 464 44.00 21.29 28.75
N SER A 465 43.40 20.41 27.93
CA SER A 465 44.13 19.63 26.92
C SER A 465 44.03 20.24 25.51
N SER A 466 45.11 20.15 24.75
CA SER A 466 45.11 20.48 23.31
C SER A 466 44.69 19.29 22.42
N GLU A 467 44.59 18.10 23.01
CA GLU A 467 44.25 16.86 22.31
C GLU A 467 42.79 16.85 21.87
N ASN A 468 42.55 16.50 20.60
CA ASN A 468 41.21 16.31 20.06
C ASN A 468 40.78 14.85 20.25
N HIS A 469 39.75 14.62 21.05
CA HIS A 469 39.18 13.29 21.28
C HIS A 469 38.15 12.88 20.23
N TRP A 470 37.76 13.79 19.32
CA TRP A 470 36.87 13.46 18.20
C TRP A 470 37.68 12.96 16.99
N PRO A 471 37.40 11.74 16.47
CA PRO A 471 38.12 11.20 15.33
C PRO A 471 37.68 11.88 14.03
N ASN A 472 38.63 12.10 13.12
CA ASN A 472 38.39 12.61 11.76
C ASN A 472 37.56 13.91 11.71
N GLY A 473 37.97 14.91 12.51
CA GLY A 473 37.30 16.22 12.59
C GLY A 473 37.31 17.03 11.29
N SER A 474 38.31 16.82 10.43
CA SER A 474 38.47 17.47 9.10
C SER A 474 37.88 16.63 7.96
N PHE A 475 37.21 15.53 8.27
CA PHE A 475 36.43 14.71 7.34
C PHE A 475 37.19 14.14 6.12
N HIS A 476 38.52 14.04 6.16
CA HIS A 476 39.34 13.48 5.08
C HIS A 476 39.41 11.95 5.06
N GLU A 477 38.95 11.27 6.11
CA GLU A 477 38.90 9.80 6.16
C GLU A 477 37.49 9.26 5.88
N GLY A 478 37.36 8.33 4.92
CA GLY A 478 36.06 7.80 4.54
C GLY A 478 36.02 7.17 3.16
N SER A 479 34.81 6.99 2.62
CA SER A 479 34.60 6.45 1.28
C SER A 479 34.03 7.50 0.34
N ASN A 480 34.58 7.59 -0.87
CA ASN A 480 34.09 8.44 -1.96
C ASN A 480 33.96 9.94 -1.60
N LEU A 481 34.91 10.49 -0.83
CA LEU A 481 34.88 11.87 -0.32
C LEU A 481 35.04 12.96 -1.38
N THR A 482 35.38 12.58 -2.62
CA THR A 482 35.40 13.47 -3.78
C THR A 482 34.03 13.65 -4.43
N SER A 483 32.98 13.03 -3.87
CA SER A 483 31.60 13.09 -4.37
C SER A 483 30.66 13.59 -3.28
N PRO A 484 29.59 14.32 -3.64
CA PRO A 484 28.51 14.65 -2.71
C PRO A 484 27.86 13.45 -2.04
N ALA A 485 28.00 12.24 -2.59
CA ALA A 485 27.56 10.97 -2.01
C ALA A 485 28.57 10.32 -1.04
N GLY A 486 29.69 10.98 -0.74
CA GLY A 486 30.73 10.50 0.16
C GLY A 486 30.24 10.22 1.58
N LEU A 487 30.95 9.34 2.29
CA LEU A 487 30.65 8.97 3.68
C LEU A 487 31.93 9.08 4.53
N PRO A 488 32.12 10.20 5.26
CA PRO A 488 33.21 10.36 6.22
C PRO A 488 33.00 9.44 7.43
N ARG A 489 34.04 8.79 7.94
CA ARG A 489 33.92 7.99 9.18
C ARG A 489 34.06 8.92 10.41
N PRO A 490 33.30 8.77 11.50
CA PRO A 490 32.30 7.73 11.80
C PRO A 490 30.85 8.14 11.41
N TRP A 491 30.67 9.11 10.51
CA TRP A 491 29.37 9.66 10.17
C TRP A 491 28.55 8.72 9.27
N GLN A 492 27.25 8.72 9.52
CA GLN A 492 26.24 8.02 8.73
C GLN A 492 25.18 9.01 8.30
N ARG A 493 24.66 8.83 7.09
CA ARG A 493 23.48 9.55 6.64
C ARG A 493 22.25 8.90 7.21
N ASP A 494 21.32 9.74 7.61
CA ASP A 494 19.99 9.34 7.98
C ASP A 494 19.04 10.49 7.56
N GLY A 495 17.74 10.36 7.74
CA GLY A 495 16.72 11.21 7.14
C GLY A 495 15.90 10.45 6.12
N ASP A 496 14.88 11.10 5.57
CA ASP A 496 14.03 10.54 4.51
C ASP A 496 14.52 10.90 3.10
N ASP A 497 15.44 11.86 2.97
CA ASP A 497 16.20 12.10 1.74
C ASP A 497 17.72 12.18 2.01
N PRO A 498 18.48 11.12 1.67
CA PRO A 498 19.92 11.10 1.86
C PRO A 498 20.69 12.00 0.88
N ALA A 499 20.02 12.63 -0.10
CA ALA A 499 20.62 13.61 -0.99
C ALA A 499 20.80 14.97 -0.32
N ILE A 500 20.11 15.27 0.78
CA ILE A 500 20.28 16.53 1.53
C ILE A 500 21.60 16.53 2.31
N ALA A 501 21.95 15.40 2.93
CA ALA A 501 23.18 15.21 3.67
C ALA A 501 24.33 14.90 2.69
N GLN A 502 25.20 15.87 2.40
CA GLN A 502 26.25 15.77 1.39
C GLN A 502 27.64 16.04 1.96
N VAL A 503 28.67 15.61 1.23
CA VAL A 503 30.05 16.04 1.44
C VAL A 503 30.36 17.11 0.41
N THR A 504 30.78 18.29 0.85
CA THR A 504 31.10 19.41 -0.06
C THR A 504 32.55 19.85 0.13
N TRP A 505 33.06 20.61 -0.84
CA TRP A 505 34.36 21.24 -0.75
C TRP A 505 34.19 22.72 -0.42
N VAL A 506 34.77 23.17 0.70
CA VAL A 506 34.70 24.55 1.21
C VAL A 506 36.10 24.94 1.71
N GLU A 507 36.58 26.13 1.37
CA GLU A 507 37.95 26.60 1.71
C GLU A 507 39.09 25.61 1.40
N ASN A 508 39.01 24.88 0.29
CA ASN A 508 39.97 23.82 -0.06
C ASN A 508 40.03 22.63 0.91
N SER A 509 39.00 22.45 1.74
CA SER A 509 38.84 21.34 2.68
C SER A 509 37.52 20.59 2.43
N THR A 510 37.43 19.39 2.99
CA THR A 510 36.23 18.55 2.91
C THR A 510 35.31 18.89 4.07
N ALA A 511 34.12 19.42 3.78
CA ALA A 511 33.14 19.78 4.79
C ALA A 511 31.96 18.79 4.82
N LEU A 512 31.43 18.57 6.01
CA LEU A 512 30.18 17.85 6.24
C LEU A 512 29.01 18.83 6.09
N SER A 513 28.15 18.62 5.10
CA SER A 513 27.16 19.63 4.72
C SER A 513 25.74 19.10 4.65
N LEU A 514 24.80 19.98 4.95
CA LEU A 514 23.39 19.86 4.60
C LEU A 514 23.11 20.87 3.50
N VAL A 515 22.67 20.41 2.33
CA VAL A 515 22.22 21.26 1.22
C VAL A 515 20.76 20.92 0.96
N ASP A 516 19.87 21.68 1.58
CA ASP A 516 18.43 21.39 1.62
C ASP A 516 17.65 22.39 0.76
N GLY A 517 17.31 21.96 -0.46
CA GLY A 517 16.34 22.67 -1.32
C GLY A 517 14.92 22.12 -1.23
N SER A 518 14.70 21.10 -0.37
CA SER A 518 13.42 20.42 -0.25
C SER A 518 12.54 21.09 0.80
N GLN A 519 11.23 21.18 0.54
CA GLN A 519 10.24 21.59 1.55
C GLN A 519 9.49 20.39 2.15
N LYS A 520 9.91 19.17 1.84
CA LYS A 520 9.20 17.92 2.20
C LYS A 520 10.07 16.88 2.87
N HIS A 521 11.37 16.94 2.64
CA HIS A 521 12.32 15.95 3.12
C HIS A 521 13.32 16.59 4.08
N ARG A 522 13.97 15.77 4.89
CA ARG A 522 15.00 16.15 5.83
C ARG A 522 16.23 15.27 5.65
N GLY A 523 17.38 15.90 5.76
CA GLY A 523 18.67 15.23 5.81
C GLY A 523 19.23 15.31 7.22
N ARG A 524 19.91 14.24 7.66
CA ARG A 524 20.75 14.29 8.84
C ARG A 524 22.04 13.51 8.66
N TRP A 525 23.09 14.04 9.27
CA TRP A 525 24.32 13.35 9.56
C TRP A 525 24.31 12.92 11.03
N VAL A 526 24.62 11.66 11.30
CA VAL A 526 24.68 11.11 12.65
C VAL A 526 26.02 10.43 12.86
N ALA A 527 26.72 10.78 13.92
CA ALA A 527 27.92 10.10 14.37
C ALA A 527 27.80 9.74 15.86
N ARG A 528 28.35 8.59 16.25
CA ARG A 528 28.39 8.14 17.64
C ARG A 528 29.81 7.77 18.04
N LEU A 529 30.22 8.23 19.21
CA LEU A 529 31.53 7.96 19.79
C LEU A 529 31.37 7.49 21.25
N PRO A 530 31.84 6.29 21.60
CA PRO A 530 31.95 5.89 23.01
C PRO A 530 32.90 6.84 23.75
N LEU A 531 32.47 7.37 24.89
CA LEU A 531 33.31 8.26 25.71
C LEU A 531 34.47 7.48 26.33
N SER A 532 35.68 8.04 26.23
CA SER A 532 36.86 7.54 26.95
C SER A 532 36.71 7.72 28.46
N GLU A 533 37.53 7.04 29.25
CA GLU A 533 37.49 7.17 30.71
C GLU A 533 37.79 8.61 31.17
N GLU A 534 38.72 9.29 30.50
CA GLU A 534 39.08 10.69 30.73
C GLU A 534 37.87 11.62 30.51
N MET A 535 37.19 11.51 29.36
CA MET A 535 36.02 12.34 29.04
C MET A 535 34.83 12.12 30.00
N ARG A 536 34.72 10.93 30.61
CA ARG A 536 33.65 10.61 31.58
C ARG A 536 33.91 11.19 32.96
N GLN A 537 35.17 11.47 33.30
CA GLN A 537 35.55 12.06 34.59
C GLN A 537 35.43 13.58 34.60
N GLU A 538 35.34 14.19 33.42
CA GLU A 538 35.18 15.62 33.24
C GLU A 538 33.76 16.11 33.51
N THR A 539 33.66 17.35 33.98
CA THR A 539 32.37 18.04 34.15
C THR A 539 31.95 18.79 32.89
N ILE A 540 32.93 19.30 32.13
CA ILE A 540 32.71 20.11 30.93
C ILE A 540 33.73 19.69 29.86
N LEU A 541 33.26 19.44 28.65
CA LEU A 541 34.08 19.28 27.44
C LEU A 541 33.97 20.54 26.59
N GLN A 542 35.03 20.94 25.91
CA GLN A 542 35.00 22.03 24.95
C GLN A 542 34.80 21.48 23.54
N ALA A 543 33.69 21.84 22.89
CA ALA A 543 33.45 21.55 21.49
C ALA A 543 33.84 22.76 20.64
N THR A 544 34.65 22.56 19.61
CA THR A 544 34.99 23.59 18.62
C THR A 544 34.76 23.06 17.22
N TRP A 545 34.26 23.90 16.32
CA TRP A 545 34.10 23.58 14.91
C TRP A 545 34.13 24.86 14.08
N ARG A 546 34.22 24.71 12.77
CA ARG A 546 34.09 25.79 11.81
C ARG A 546 32.78 25.61 11.06
N GLU A 547 32.01 26.68 10.89
CA GLU A 547 30.69 26.65 10.26
C GLU A 547 30.51 27.73 9.19
N ALA A 548 29.82 27.36 8.11
CA ALA A 548 29.28 28.28 7.13
C ALA A 548 27.84 27.87 6.83
N PHE A 549 26.90 28.80 6.95
CA PHE A 549 25.50 28.52 6.72
C PHE A 549 24.74 29.71 6.13
N ASN A 550 23.74 29.40 5.32
CA ASN A 550 22.66 30.29 4.90
C ASN A 550 21.39 29.46 4.98
N VAL A 551 20.60 29.68 6.03
CA VAL A 551 19.45 28.84 6.35
C VAL A 551 18.21 29.70 6.53
N ILE A 552 17.17 29.35 5.80
CA ILE A 552 15.85 29.96 5.86
C ILE A 552 14.93 29.02 6.64
N GLY A 553 14.37 29.51 7.75
CA GLY A 553 13.37 28.79 8.53
C GLY A 553 12.06 28.67 7.77
N GLY A 554 11.52 27.46 7.69
CA GLY A 554 10.26 27.20 6.98
C GLY A 554 9.05 27.90 7.62
N VAL A 555 8.13 28.38 6.78
CA VAL A 555 6.89 29.09 7.20
C VAL A 555 5.79 28.11 7.62
N GLN A 556 5.84 26.88 7.12
CA GLN A 556 4.98 25.77 7.55
C GLN A 556 5.78 24.74 8.35
N HIS A 557 5.11 23.98 9.19
CA HIS A 557 5.66 22.94 10.03
C HIS A 557 4.72 21.73 10.04
N ARG A 558 5.33 20.54 10.01
CA ARG A 558 4.63 19.27 10.17
C ARG A 558 5.13 18.57 11.43
N VAL A 559 4.21 18.13 12.27
CA VAL A 559 4.50 17.28 13.44
C VAL A 559 3.82 15.93 13.26
N SER A 560 4.56 14.86 13.52
CA SER A 560 4.09 13.48 13.37
C SER A 560 4.09 12.75 14.72
N TYR A 561 2.93 12.20 15.11
CA TYR A 561 2.78 11.32 16.26
C TYR A 561 2.57 9.88 15.79
N GLN A 562 3.29 8.93 16.39
CA GLN A 562 3.20 7.51 16.05
C GLN A 562 2.59 6.71 17.21
N ASN A 563 1.78 5.72 16.86
CA ASN A 563 1.15 4.77 17.80
C ASN A 563 0.43 5.47 18.97
N VAL A 564 -0.31 6.54 18.69
CA VAL A 564 -1.12 7.25 19.70
C VAL A 564 -2.18 6.28 20.26
N PRO A 565 -2.25 6.07 21.59
CA PRO A 565 -3.24 5.19 22.18
C PRO A 565 -4.68 5.62 21.88
N PRO A 566 -5.68 4.73 22.05
CA PRO A 566 -7.08 5.13 22.01
C PRO A 566 -7.39 6.12 23.14
N GLY A 567 -8.08 7.22 22.81
CA GLY A 567 -8.33 8.29 23.77
C GLY A 567 -8.85 9.58 23.13
N ASP A 568 -9.14 10.54 24.00
CA ASP A 568 -9.48 11.91 23.64
C ASP A 568 -8.25 12.80 23.76
N TYR A 569 -7.90 13.48 22.68
CA TYR A 569 -6.72 14.34 22.61
C TYR A 569 -7.11 15.73 22.08
N THR A 570 -6.31 16.74 22.42
CA THR A 570 -6.46 18.08 21.82
C THR A 570 -5.12 18.54 21.31
N PHE A 571 -5.00 18.71 19.99
CA PHE A 571 -3.80 19.27 19.39
C PHE A 571 -3.84 20.80 19.54
N ARG A 572 -2.77 21.36 20.10
CA ARG A 572 -2.63 22.80 20.33
C ARG A 572 -1.35 23.35 19.72
N VAL A 573 -1.45 24.55 19.16
CA VAL A 573 -0.28 25.34 18.73
C VAL A 573 -0.43 26.77 19.21
N ILE A 574 0.64 27.29 19.80
CA ILE A 574 0.81 28.68 20.18
C ILE A 574 2.06 29.23 19.51
N GLY A 575 2.10 30.54 19.29
CA GLY A 575 3.26 31.20 18.73
C GLY A 575 3.56 32.48 19.48
N ALA A 576 4.83 32.84 19.57
CA ALA A 576 5.30 34.13 20.04
C ALA A 576 6.34 34.67 19.05
N LEU A 577 6.39 35.99 18.89
CA LEU A 577 7.46 36.68 18.16
C LEU A 577 8.75 36.72 19.01
N ALA A 578 9.86 37.17 18.42
CA ALA A 578 11.17 37.26 19.07
C ALA A 578 11.19 38.16 20.31
N ASP A 579 10.27 39.12 20.39
CA ASP A 579 10.03 40.01 21.53
C ASP A 579 9.07 39.43 22.59
N HIS A 580 8.78 38.13 22.51
CA HIS A 580 7.80 37.39 23.31
C HIS A 580 6.33 37.84 23.15
N THR A 581 6.02 38.67 22.16
CA THR A 581 4.63 39.05 21.88
C THR A 581 3.87 37.84 21.31
N PRO A 582 2.74 37.40 21.90
CA PRO A 582 1.99 36.25 21.39
C PRO A 582 1.39 36.53 20.00
N LEU A 583 1.58 35.58 19.08
CA LEU A 583 0.89 35.51 17.79
C LEU A 583 -0.58 35.19 18.11
N GLY A 584 -1.42 36.22 18.03
CA GLY A 584 -2.76 36.21 18.62
C GLY A 584 -3.71 35.24 17.94
N GLY A 585 -3.63 33.94 18.25
CA GLY A 585 -4.56 32.89 17.82
C GLY A 585 -3.98 31.51 18.15
N VAL A 586 -4.61 30.78 19.08
CA VAL A 586 -4.23 29.40 19.43
C VAL A 586 -4.93 28.45 18.47
N ILE A 587 -4.18 27.61 17.76
CA ILE A 587 -4.79 26.47 17.06
C ILE A 587 -5.21 25.48 18.15
N SER A 588 -6.47 25.08 18.15
CA SER A 588 -6.99 24.04 19.04
C SER A 588 -7.90 23.13 18.23
N GLN A 589 -7.46 21.88 18.04
CA GLN A 589 -8.20 20.88 17.31
C GLN A 589 -8.42 19.65 18.18
N PRO A 590 -9.65 19.44 18.70
CA PRO A 590 -9.98 18.23 19.44
C PRO A 590 -10.05 17.03 18.49
N LEU A 591 -9.52 15.89 18.93
CA LEU A 591 -9.57 14.64 18.19
C LEU A 591 -9.81 13.44 19.12
N ARG A 592 -10.48 12.41 18.59
CA ARG A 592 -10.74 11.14 19.28
C ARG A 592 -10.17 10.00 18.45
N VAL A 593 -9.27 9.23 19.06
CA VAL A 593 -8.75 7.97 18.51
C VAL A 593 -9.62 6.84 19.08
N PRO A 594 -10.51 6.21 18.28
CA PRO A 594 -11.40 5.19 18.80
C PRO A 594 -10.65 3.87 19.06
N GLU A 595 -11.10 3.13 20.08
CA GLU A 595 -10.57 1.80 20.41
C GLU A 595 -10.70 0.83 19.22
N PRO A 596 -9.67 0.01 18.94
CA PRO A 596 -9.75 -1.05 17.96
C PRO A 596 -10.91 -2.00 18.26
N ILE A 597 -11.64 -2.42 17.22
CA ILE A 597 -12.80 -3.33 17.35
C ILE A 597 -12.45 -4.63 18.09
N LEU A 598 -11.22 -5.13 17.93
CA LEU A 598 -10.71 -6.34 18.58
C LEU A 598 -10.51 -6.19 20.11
N GLN A 599 -10.36 -4.96 20.61
CA GLN A 599 -10.18 -4.67 22.03
C GLN A 599 -11.51 -4.43 22.75
N ARG A 600 -12.62 -4.24 22.01
CA ARG A 600 -13.95 -4.07 22.60
C ARG A 600 -14.47 -5.39 23.18
N THR A 601 -14.97 -5.34 24.41
CA THR A 601 -15.60 -6.50 25.09
C THR A 601 -16.83 -7.02 24.33
N GLU A 602 -17.61 -6.12 23.72
CA GLU A 602 -18.79 -6.43 22.90
C GLU A 602 -18.48 -7.38 21.75
N PHE A 603 -17.31 -7.23 21.11
CA PHE A 603 -16.88 -8.09 20.00
C PHE A 603 -16.65 -9.53 20.47
N TRP A 604 -15.95 -9.70 21.60
CA TRP A 604 -15.73 -11.01 22.21
C TRP A 604 -17.01 -11.65 22.74
N VAL A 605 -17.95 -10.85 23.27
CA VAL A 605 -19.30 -11.33 23.62
C VAL A 605 -20.03 -11.85 22.37
N GLY A 606 -19.94 -11.15 21.24
CA GLY A 606 -20.50 -11.60 19.96
C GLY A 606 -19.90 -12.92 19.47
N ILE A 607 -18.57 -13.06 19.53
CA ILE A 607 -17.88 -14.32 19.21
C ILE A 607 -18.33 -15.45 20.14
N ALA A 608 -18.45 -15.20 21.44
CA ALA A 608 -18.89 -16.19 22.41
C ALA A 608 -20.32 -16.67 22.12
N ILE A 609 -21.25 -15.76 21.80
CA ILE A 609 -22.62 -16.10 21.41
C ILE A 609 -22.63 -16.96 20.14
N LEU A 610 -21.83 -16.60 19.13
CA LEU A 610 -21.71 -17.38 17.90
C LEU A 610 -21.17 -18.79 18.17
N ALA A 611 -20.14 -18.91 19.02
CA ALA A 611 -19.55 -20.19 19.40
C ALA A 611 -20.54 -21.07 20.17
N ILE A 612 -21.31 -20.50 21.10
CA ILE A 612 -22.38 -21.20 21.83
C ILE A 612 -23.47 -21.66 20.87
N GLY A 613 -23.88 -20.82 19.91
CA GLY A 613 -24.87 -21.18 18.88
C GLY A 613 -24.40 -22.33 18.00
N LEU A 614 -23.15 -22.31 17.54
CA LEU A 614 -22.55 -23.39 16.76
C LEU A 614 -22.42 -24.68 17.57
N LEU A 615 -22.02 -24.59 18.84
CA LEU A 615 -21.94 -25.73 19.74
C LEU A 615 -23.32 -26.35 20.00
N ALA A 616 -24.34 -25.54 20.25
CA ALA A 616 -25.72 -26.01 20.41
C ALA A 616 -26.25 -26.68 19.14
N ALA A 617 -26.00 -26.10 17.96
CA ALA A 617 -26.36 -26.69 16.68
C ALA A 617 -25.65 -28.04 16.44
N TYR A 618 -24.37 -28.13 16.79
CA TYR A 618 -23.58 -29.35 16.69
C TYR A 618 -24.10 -30.46 17.64
N LEU A 619 -24.39 -30.11 18.90
CA LEU A 619 -24.95 -31.05 19.87
C LEU A 619 -26.36 -31.53 19.46
N HIS A 620 -27.18 -30.65 18.89
CA HIS A 620 -28.51 -31.00 18.37
C HIS A 620 -28.42 -31.96 17.18
N ASP A 621 -27.49 -31.73 16.26
CA ASP A 621 -27.27 -32.64 15.12
C ASP A 621 -26.77 -34.02 15.58
N LEU A 622 -25.85 -34.07 16.54
CA LEU A 622 -25.39 -35.32 17.16
C LEU A 622 -26.55 -36.10 17.81
N GLY A 623 -27.41 -35.40 18.56
CA GLY A 623 -28.61 -36.00 19.16
C GLY A 623 -29.56 -36.57 18.10
N ARG A 624 -29.84 -35.82 17.02
CA ARG A 624 -30.67 -36.29 15.90
C ARG A 624 -30.07 -37.50 15.19
N ARG A 625 -28.75 -37.55 15.01
CA ARG A 625 -28.07 -38.70 14.39
C ARG A 625 -28.21 -39.96 15.25
N ARG A 626 -28.12 -39.84 16.59
CA ARG A 626 -28.34 -40.96 17.52
C ARG A 626 -29.77 -41.47 17.46
N ALA A 627 -30.75 -40.58 17.59
CA ALA A 627 -32.18 -40.95 17.51
C ALA A 627 -32.55 -41.64 16.19
N ARG A 628 -31.99 -41.20 15.05
CA ARG A 628 -32.20 -41.83 13.74
C ARG A 628 -31.53 -43.21 13.59
N ARG A 629 -30.53 -43.54 14.41
CA ARG A 629 -29.92 -44.87 14.42
C ARG A 629 -30.76 -45.83 15.24
N GLU A 630 -31.20 -45.41 16.42
CA GLU A 630 -32.09 -46.18 17.29
C GLU A 630 -33.42 -46.51 16.61
N LEU A 631 -34.05 -45.52 15.95
CA LEU A 631 -35.29 -45.77 15.20
C LEU A 631 -35.12 -46.81 14.09
N ARG A 632 -33.99 -46.79 13.36
CA ARG A 632 -33.73 -47.77 12.30
C ARG A 632 -33.51 -49.19 12.83
N GLN A 633 -32.90 -49.33 14.01
CA GLN A 633 -32.74 -50.63 14.66
C GLN A 633 -34.09 -51.19 15.12
N LEU A 634 -34.91 -50.35 15.77
CA LEU A 634 -36.26 -50.75 16.19
C LEU A 634 -37.16 -51.11 15.01
N GLU A 635 -37.09 -50.37 13.90
CA GLU A 635 -37.83 -50.69 12.68
C GLU A 635 -37.39 -52.02 12.06
N PHE A 636 -36.09 -52.34 12.09
CA PHE A 636 -35.57 -53.61 11.59
C PHE A 636 -36.00 -54.79 12.47
N GLU A 637 -35.87 -54.68 13.79
CA GLU A 637 -36.33 -55.69 14.75
C GLU A 637 -37.83 -55.96 14.60
N HIS A 638 -38.63 -54.89 14.47
CA HIS A 638 -40.07 -55.03 14.33
C HIS A 638 -40.48 -55.73 13.02
N ARG A 639 -39.76 -55.49 11.91
CA ARG A 639 -40.02 -56.19 10.64
C ARG A 639 -39.71 -57.68 10.74
N LEU A 640 -38.59 -58.05 11.39
CA LEU A 640 -38.21 -59.44 11.59
C LEU A 640 -39.25 -60.20 12.43
N GLU A 641 -39.78 -59.57 13.48
CA GLU A 641 -40.86 -60.14 14.29
C GLU A 641 -42.16 -60.34 13.50
N GLN A 642 -42.52 -59.38 12.64
CA GLN A 642 -43.72 -59.48 11.81
C GLN A 642 -43.65 -60.64 10.82
N ASP A 643 -42.49 -60.88 10.20
CA ASP A 643 -42.32 -61.99 9.26
C ASP A 643 -42.37 -63.35 9.98
N ARG A 644 -41.75 -63.46 11.17
CA ARG A 644 -41.87 -64.66 12.02
C ARG A 644 -43.32 -64.92 12.41
N ALA A 645 -44.06 -63.88 12.81
CA ALA A 645 -45.46 -64.00 13.18
C ALA A 645 -46.35 -64.41 12.00
N ARG A 646 -46.01 -63.98 10.77
CA ARG A 646 -46.69 -64.38 9.55
C ARG A 646 -46.47 -65.86 9.24
N ILE A 647 -45.20 -66.32 9.23
CA ILE A 647 -44.84 -67.72 8.99
C ILE A 647 -45.51 -68.64 10.02
N ALA A 648 -45.48 -68.26 11.30
CA ALA A 648 -46.15 -69.03 12.35
C ALA A 648 -47.67 -69.16 12.13
N ARG A 649 -48.32 -68.12 11.57
CA ARG A 649 -49.76 -68.11 11.28
C ARG A 649 -50.12 -69.00 10.09
N ASP A 650 -49.42 -68.86 8.97
CA ASP A 650 -49.67 -69.68 7.78
C ASP A 650 -49.47 -71.18 8.08
N MET A 651 -48.53 -71.50 8.97
CA MET A 651 -48.31 -72.87 9.44
C MET A 651 -49.37 -73.36 10.45
N HIS A 652 -49.84 -72.49 11.35
CA HIS A 652 -50.97 -72.82 12.24
C HIS A 652 -52.21 -73.26 11.44
N ASP A 653 -52.46 -72.60 10.31
CA ASP A 653 -53.59 -72.89 9.43
C ASP A 653 -53.44 -74.25 8.70
N ASP A 654 -52.24 -74.63 8.25
CA ASP A 654 -51.99 -75.96 7.65
C ASP A 654 -52.12 -77.08 8.70
N LEU A 655 -51.60 -76.89 9.91
CA LEU A 655 -51.76 -77.83 11.02
C LEU A 655 -53.23 -77.98 11.41
N GLY A 656 -53.98 -76.88 11.50
CA GLY A 656 -55.41 -76.87 11.79
C GLY A 656 -56.22 -77.68 10.77
N THR A 657 -55.83 -77.61 9.50
CA THR A 657 -56.44 -78.39 8.42
C THR A 657 -56.20 -79.90 8.60
N ARG A 658 -54.98 -80.33 8.93
CA ARG A 658 -54.64 -81.74 9.15
C ARG A 658 -55.30 -82.33 10.39
N ILE A 659 -55.37 -81.58 11.49
CA ILE A 659 -56.10 -81.96 12.71
C ILE A 659 -57.58 -82.16 12.41
N SER A 660 -58.17 -81.28 11.59
CA SER A 660 -59.57 -81.41 11.15
C SER A 660 -59.81 -82.70 10.36
N ILE A 661 -58.88 -83.08 9.48
CA ILE A 661 -58.93 -84.35 8.73
C ILE A 661 -58.85 -85.56 9.67
N ILE A 662 -57.95 -85.53 10.67
CA ILE A 662 -57.84 -86.59 11.69
C ILE A 662 -59.16 -86.76 12.44
N ASN A 663 -59.73 -85.66 12.93
CA ASN A 663 -60.99 -85.69 13.68
C ASN A 663 -62.17 -86.20 12.83
N LEU A 664 -62.23 -85.82 11.56
CA LEU A 664 -63.26 -86.28 10.63
C LEU A 664 -63.10 -87.78 10.32
N ALA A 665 -61.90 -88.23 9.99
CA ALA A 665 -61.62 -89.64 9.70
C ALA A 665 -61.88 -90.53 10.93
N ALA A 666 -61.49 -90.09 12.13
CA ALA A 666 -61.79 -90.79 13.38
C ALA A 666 -63.31 -90.88 13.65
N SER A 667 -64.05 -89.80 13.38
CA SER A 667 -65.51 -89.79 13.50
C SER A 667 -66.20 -90.74 12.51
N LEU A 668 -65.72 -90.78 11.27
CA LEU A 668 -66.21 -91.70 10.23
C LEU A 668 -65.84 -93.17 10.54
N ALA A 669 -64.65 -93.43 11.08
CA ALA A 669 -64.25 -94.75 11.57
C ALA A 669 -65.21 -95.24 12.67
N ARG A 670 -65.48 -94.38 13.66
CA ARG A 670 -66.40 -94.70 14.77
C ARG A 670 -67.82 -95.02 14.29
N GLY A 671 -68.32 -94.32 13.27
CA GLY A 671 -69.62 -94.61 12.65
C GLY A 671 -69.66 -95.90 11.82
N SER A 672 -68.50 -96.34 11.30
CA SER A 672 -68.37 -97.52 10.43
C SER A 672 -68.11 -98.83 11.20
N LEU A 673 -67.72 -98.74 12.47
CA LEU A 673 -67.28 -99.83 13.36
C LEU A 673 -68.22 -101.05 13.42
N ARG A 674 -69.54 -100.86 13.26
CA ARG A 674 -70.55 -101.94 13.30
C ARG A 674 -71.10 -102.36 11.94
N LYS A 675 -70.84 -101.59 10.87
CA LYS A 675 -71.51 -101.74 9.56
C LYS A 675 -70.58 -102.24 8.45
N ASN A 676 -69.30 -101.89 8.49
CA ASN A 676 -68.33 -102.32 7.49
C ASN A 676 -66.92 -102.22 8.11
N ALA A 677 -66.36 -103.37 8.48
CA ALA A 677 -65.05 -103.48 9.13
C ALA A 677 -63.92 -102.96 8.24
N GLU A 678 -63.97 -103.23 6.94
CA GLU A 678 -62.96 -102.83 5.96
C GLU A 678 -62.93 -101.30 5.77
N LYS A 679 -64.08 -100.64 5.70
CA LYS A 679 -64.15 -99.17 5.69
C LYS A 679 -63.66 -98.57 7.00
N CYS A 680 -63.92 -99.22 8.13
CA CYS A 680 -63.43 -98.76 9.43
C CYS A 680 -61.90 -98.81 9.49
N GLU A 681 -61.31 -99.92 9.05
CA GLU A 681 -59.86 -100.10 8.97
C GLU A 681 -59.21 -99.04 8.07
N GLN A 682 -59.78 -98.78 6.88
CA GLN A 682 -59.32 -97.71 5.99
C GLN A 682 -59.36 -96.31 6.63
N GLN A 683 -60.40 -96.00 7.42
CA GLN A 683 -60.47 -94.70 8.11
C GLN A 683 -59.49 -94.62 9.29
N LEU A 684 -59.26 -95.70 10.02
CA LEU A 684 -58.24 -95.76 11.08
C LEU A 684 -56.83 -95.62 10.49
N GLU A 685 -56.54 -96.28 9.37
CA GLU A 685 -55.27 -96.13 8.68
C GLU A 685 -55.06 -94.67 8.21
N ARG A 686 -56.13 -94.02 7.74
CA ARG A 686 -56.12 -92.60 7.38
C ARG A 686 -55.86 -91.68 8.58
N VAL A 687 -56.38 -92.01 9.76
CA VAL A 687 -56.06 -91.32 11.02
C VAL A 687 -54.59 -91.49 11.37
N THR A 688 -54.08 -92.73 11.36
CA THR A 688 -52.67 -93.01 11.70
C THR A 688 -51.72 -92.31 10.74
N ARG A 689 -52.02 -92.32 9.43
CA ARG A 689 -51.22 -91.63 8.42
C ARG A 689 -51.25 -90.12 8.63
N SER A 690 -52.43 -89.53 8.80
CA SER A 690 -52.57 -88.08 9.01
C SER A 690 -51.90 -87.62 10.32
N ALA A 691 -51.91 -88.45 11.36
CA ALA A 691 -51.21 -88.17 12.62
C ALA A 691 -49.69 -88.21 12.48
N ARG A 692 -49.14 -89.17 11.72
CA ARG A 692 -47.70 -89.20 11.39
C ARG A 692 -47.30 -87.97 10.56
N ASP A 693 -48.09 -87.64 9.53
CA ASP A 693 -47.86 -86.46 8.71
C ASP A 693 -47.88 -85.16 9.54
N LEU A 694 -48.74 -85.09 10.57
CA LEU A 694 -48.81 -83.95 11.49
C LEU A 694 -47.57 -83.83 12.37
N VAL A 695 -47.07 -84.95 12.91
CA VAL A 695 -45.83 -84.97 13.71
C VAL A 695 -44.64 -84.52 12.86
N THR A 696 -44.51 -85.05 11.64
CA THR A 696 -43.45 -84.63 10.72
C THR A 696 -43.58 -83.15 10.33
N ALA A 697 -44.80 -82.63 10.15
CA ALA A 697 -45.03 -81.21 9.90
C ALA A 697 -44.68 -80.32 11.11
N MET A 698 -44.94 -80.78 12.34
CA MET A 698 -44.55 -80.08 13.57
C MET A 698 -43.03 -80.05 13.77
N ASP A 699 -42.34 -81.16 13.50
CA ASP A 699 -40.86 -81.20 13.58
C ASP A 699 -40.23 -80.28 12.53
N GLN A 700 -40.84 -80.18 11.34
CA GLN A 700 -40.45 -79.20 10.31
C GLN A 700 -40.71 -77.75 10.76
N LEU A 701 -41.78 -77.48 11.51
CA LEU A 701 -42.08 -76.16 12.07
C LEU A 701 -41.05 -75.70 13.10
N VAL A 702 -40.64 -76.59 14.01
CA VAL A 702 -39.59 -76.29 15.00
C VAL A 702 -38.30 -75.92 14.26
N TRP A 703 -37.94 -76.65 13.21
CA TRP A 703 -36.72 -76.39 12.43
C TRP A 703 -36.76 -75.07 11.64
N VAL A 704 -37.92 -74.68 11.08
CA VAL A 704 -38.08 -73.43 10.30
C VAL A 704 -38.12 -72.18 11.18
N ILE A 705 -38.66 -72.28 12.40
CA ILE A 705 -38.85 -71.15 13.31
C ILE A 705 -37.64 -70.92 14.23
N ASP A 706 -36.84 -71.96 14.50
CA ASP A 706 -35.67 -71.86 15.38
C ASP A 706 -34.51 -71.07 14.72
N PRO A 707 -34.09 -69.94 15.30
CA PRO A 707 -32.95 -69.15 14.82
C PRO A 707 -31.61 -69.89 14.90
N ALA A 708 -31.50 -70.97 15.68
CA ALA A 708 -30.27 -71.74 15.82
C ALA A 708 -29.86 -72.46 14.52
N HIS A 709 -30.80 -72.68 13.59
CA HIS A 709 -30.60 -73.44 12.34
C HIS A 709 -30.53 -72.54 11.09
N ASP A 710 -30.21 -71.26 11.26
CA ASP A 710 -30.17 -70.25 10.20
C ASP A 710 -28.96 -70.39 9.24
N ASN A 711 -28.12 -71.43 9.38
CA ASN A 711 -26.95 -71.64 8.52
C ASN A 711 -27.21 -72.63 7.36
N LEU A 712 -26.43 -72.51 6.29
CA LEU A 712 -26.51 -73.36 5.09
C LEU A 712 -26.17 -74.84 5.35
N GLU A 713 -25.32 -75.13 6.34
CA GLU A 713 -24.88 -76.49 6.69
C GLU A 713 -26.02 -77.31 7.32
N ASP A 714 -26.79 -76.70 8.21
CA ASP A 714 -27.99 -77.29 8.81
C ASP A 714 -29.08 -77.52 7.78
N PHE A 715 -29.22 -76.61 6.80
CA PHE A 715 -30.15 -76.80 5.68
C PHE A 715 -29.72 -77.96 4.78
N ALA A 716 -28.43 -78.07 4.45
CA ALA A 716 -27.92 -79.20 3.67
C ALA A 716 -28.13 -80.53 4.41
N SER A 717 -27.84 -80.57 5.72
CA SER A 717 -28.10 -81.72 6.58
C SER A 717 -29.59 -82.11 6.62
N HIS A 718 -30.48 -81.12 6.63
CA HIS A 718 -31.92 -81.35 6.53
C HIS A 718 -32.32 -81.99 5.19
N LEU A 719 -31.78 -81.51 4.06
CA LEU A 719 -32.07 -82.08 2.74
C LEU A 719 -31.53 -83.50 2.59
N MET A 720 -30.39 -83.82 3.19
CA MET A 720 -29.84 -85.19 3.23
C MET A 720 -30.81 -86.14 3.92
N ARG A 721 -31.23 -85.81 5.16
CA ARG A 721 -32.21 -86.62 5.91
C ARG A 721 -33.53 -86.77 5.16
N LEU A 722 -34.06 -85.67 4.62
CA LEU A 722 -35.30 -85.69 3.83
C LEU A 722 -35.18 -86.63 2.62
N SER A 723 -34.05 -86.60 1.92
CA SER A 723 -33.82 -87.45 0.75
C SER A 723 -33.65 -88.92 1.14
N GLU A 724 -32.96 -89.21 2.23
CA GLU A 724 -32.81 -90.56 2.75
C GLU A 724 -34.17 -91.14 3.15
N GLU A 725 -34.97 -90.40 3.94
CA GLU A 725 -36.30 -90.81 4.38
C GLU A 725 -37.25 -91.09 3.20
N LEU A 726 -37.24 -90.24 2.17
CA LEU A 726 -38.14 -90.38 1.02
C LEU A 726 -37.80 -91.58 0.12
N PHE A 727 -36.54 -91.97 0.02
CA PHE A 727 -36.09 -93.05 -0.87
C PHE A 727 -35.82 -94.37 -0.13
N GLN A 728 -35.85 -94.40 1.20
CA GLN A 728 -35.51 -95.57 2.03
C GLN A 728 -36.26 -96.86 1.61
N ASP A 729 -37.55 -96.74 1.28
CA ASP A 729 -38.40 -97.88 0.92
C ASP A 729 -38.67 -98.01 -0.59
N HIS A 730 -37.91 -97.29 -1.43
CA HIS A 730 -38.13 -97.24 -2.87
C HIS A 730 -36.97 -97.89 -3.66
N PRO A 731 -37.23 -98.62 -4.77
CA PRO A 731 -36.16 -99.23 -5.59
C PRO A 731 -35.29 -98.23 -6.38
N ILE A 732 -35.54 -96.92 -6.25
CA ILE A 732 -34.76 -95.89 -6.95
C ILE A 732 -33.53 -95.55 -6.11
N ARG A 733 -32.34 -95.64 -6.69
CA ARG A 733 -31.10 -95.25 -6.00
C ARG A 733 -31.00 -93.72 -5.97
N CYS A 734 -31.04 -93.12 -4.78
CA CYS A 734 -30.79 -91.69 -4.61
C CYS A 734 -29.31 -91.42 -4.33
N ARG A 735 -28.67 -90.61 -5.16
CA ARG A 735 -27.28 -90.17 -5.02
C ARG A 735 -27.25 -88.71 -4.56
N LEU A 736 -26.62 -88.46 -3.41
CA LEU A 736 -26.42 -87.12 -2.88
C LEU A 736 -25.03 -86.61 -3.29
N GLU A 737 -24.98 -85.47 -3.97
CA GLU A 737 -23.75 -84.74 -4.30
C GLU A 737 -23.77 -83.40 -3.59
N ILE A 738 -23.40 -83.42 -2.30
CA ILE A 738 -23.34 -82.25 -1.43
C ILE A 738 -21.89 -82.10 -0.94
N PRO A 739 -21.26 -80.92 -1.04
CA PRO A 739 -19.89 -80.70 -0.56
C PRO A 739 -19.73 -80.92 0.95
N ASP A 740 -18.63 -81.55 1.37
CA ASP A 740 -18.28 -81.76 2.80
C ASP A 740 -18.06 -80.45 3.58
N ARG A 741 -17.81 -79.34 2.88
CA ARG A 741 -17.67 -78.01 3.45
C ARG A 741 -18.51 -77.02 2.67
N LEU A 742 -19.50 -76.45 3.34
CA LEU A 742 -20.31 -75.35 2.84
C LEU A 742 -19.87 -74.05 3.53
N PRO A 743 -20.00 -72.89 2.87
CA PRO A 743 -19.70 -71.60 3.51
C PRO A 743 -20.71 -71.32 4.64
N ALA A 744 -20.25 -70.60 5.67
CA ALA A 744 -21.07 -70.18 6.81
C ALA A 744 -22.02 -69.03 6.41
N LEU A 745 -22.94 -69.31 5.49
CA LEU A 745 -23.96 -68.38 5.01
C LEU A 745 -25.23 -68.53 5.82
N VAL A 746 -25.84 -67.40 6.16
CA VAL A 746 -27.14 -67.34 6.83
C VAL A 746 -28.26 -67.37 5.80
N LEU A 747 -29.10 -68.40 5.84
CA LEU A 747 -30.33 -68.49 5.07
C LEU A 747 -31.49 -67.98 5.93
N ARG A 748 -32.23 -67.00 5.41
CA ARG A 748 -33.42 -66.49 6.08
C ARG A 748 -34.48 -67.60 6.22
N SER A 749 -35.31 -67.52 7.25
CA SER A 749 -36.38 -68.51 7.51
C SER A 749 -37.33 -68.72 6.31
N ASP A 750 -37.67 -67.64 5.58
CA ASP A 750 -38.49 -67.70 4.35
C ASP A 750 -37.78 -68.47 3.21
N GLN A 751 -36.47 -68.26 3.05
CA GLN A 751 -35.64 -68.95 2.07
C GLN A 751 -35.52 -70.45 2.39
N ARG A 752 -35.22 -70.79 3.65
CA ARG A 752 -35.12 -72.18 4.13
C ARG A 752 -36.43 -72.93 3.89
N HIS A 753 -37.55 -72.34 4.29
CA HIS A 753 -38.87 -72.94 4.15
C HIS A 753 -39.26 -73.21 2.69
N ASN A 754 -39.18 -72.18 1.83
CA ASN A 754 -39.59 -72.31 0.43
C ASN A 754 -38.67 -73.24 -0.37
N LEU A 755 -37.36 -73.25 -0.09
CA LEU A 755 -36.43 -74.19 -0.73
C LEU A 755 -36.68 -75.65 -0.28
N ALA A 756 -36.89 -75.90 1.02
CA ALA A 756 -37.16 -77.25 1.53
C ALA A 756 -38.42 -77.85 0.88
N LEU A 757 -39.49 -77.07 0.78
CA LEU A 757 -40.73 -77.49 0.12
C LEU A 757 -40.55 -77.73 -1.38
N ALA A 758 -39.78 -76.89 -2.07
CA ALA A 758 -39.49 -77.05 -3.49
C ALA A 758 -38.67 -78.33 -3.76
N VAL A 759 -37.65 -78.61 -2.94
CA VAL A 759 -36.86 -79.85 -3.05
C VAL A 759 -37.72 -81.07 -2.74
N LYS A 760 -38.51 -81.04 -1.68
CA LYS A 760 -39.42 -82.14 -1.29
C LYS A 760 -40.38 -82.52 -2.42
N GLU A 761 -41.03 -81.52 -3.02
CA GLU A 761 -41.96 -81.72 -4.13
C GLU A 761 -41.23 -82.23 -5.39
N GLY A 762 -40.01 -81.73 -5.66
CA GLY A 762 -39.16 -82.24 -6.73
C GLY A 762 -38.84 -83.73 -6.56
N LEU A 763 -38.41 -84.15 -5.38
CA LEU A 763 -38.11 -85.56 -5.06
C LEU A 763 -39.37 -86.44 -5.13
N HIS A 764 -40.52 -85.95 -4.66
CA HIS A 764 -41.79 -86.64 -4.82
C HIS A 764 -42.19 -86.83 -6.28
N ASN A 765 -41.94 -85.85 -7.15
CA ASN A 765 -42.21 -85.97 -8.58
C ASN A 765 -41.36 -87.08 -9.20
N VAL A 766 -40.09 -87.20 -8.79
CA VAL A 766 -39.25 -88.34 -9.20
C VAL A 766 -39.92 -89.65 -8.79
N LEU A 767 -40.23 -89.83 -7.50
CA LEU A 767 -40.82 -91.07 -6.98
C LEU A 767 -42.15 -91.46 -7.68
N ARG A 768 -43.01 -90.48 -7.98
CA ARG A 768 -44.34 -90.74 -8.54
C ARG A 768 -44.37 -90.88 -10.06
N HIS A 769 -43.45 -90.23 -10.79
CA HIS A 769 -43.62 -90.02 -12.22
C HIS A 769 -42.43 -90.46 -13.08
N SER A 770 -41.23 -90.62 -12.53
CA SER A 770 -40.03 -90.86 -13.35
C SER A 770 -39.93 -92.30 -13.85
N GLN A 771 -40.32 -93.31 -13.06
CA GLN A 771 -39.91 -94.71 -13.28
C GLN A 771 -38.38 -94.85 -13.46
N ALA A 772 -37.62 -93.95 -12.85
CA ALA A 772 -36.16 -93.93 -12.88
C ALA A 772 -35.55 -95.16 -12.19
N ARG A 773 -34.27 -95.40 -12.44
CA ARG A 773 -33.42 -96.30 -11.67
C ARG A 773 -32.53 -95.51 -10.70
N GLU A 774 -32.13 -94.31 -11.09
CA GLU A 774 -31.28 -93.42 -10.31
C GLU A 774 -31.87 -92.00 -10.27
N ALA A 775 -31.80 -91.39 -9.09
CA ALA A 775 -32.07 -89.98 -8.86
C ALA A 775 -30.84 -89.33 -8.23
N ARG A 776 -30.57 -88.07 -8.56
CA ARG A 776 -29.43 -87.33 -8.04
C ARG A 776 -29.86 -85.99 -7.48
N LEU A 777 -29.50 -85.71 -6.24
CA LEU A 777 -29.65 -84.40 -5.62
C LEU A 777 -28.27 -83.76 -5.48
N VAL A 778 -28.08 -82.64 -6.17
CA VAL A 778 -26.83 -81.86 -6.19
C VAL A 778 -27.08 -80.54 -5.47
N LEU A 779 -26.21 -80.18 -4.52
CA LEU A 779 -26.20 -78.85 -3.90
C LEU A 779 -24.84 -78.21 -4.18
N ARG A 780 -24.85 -77.01 -4.76
CA ARG A 780 -23.63 -76.23 -5.02
C ARG A 780 -23.83 -74.79 -4.61
N HIS A 781 -22.74 -74.19 -4.14
CA HIS A 781 -22.65 -72.76 -3.95
C HIS A 781 -21.65 -72.23 -4.98
N GLU A 782 -22.13 -71.44 -5.94
CA GLU A 782 -21.32 -70.83 -6.99
C GLU A 782 -21.41 -69.30 -6.87
N GLN A 783 -20.29 -68.65 -6.55
CA GLN A 783 -20.20 -67.20 -6.30
C GLN A 783 -21.14 -66.72 -5.18
N ASP A 784 -22.24 -66.07 -5.54
CA ASP A 784 -23.30 -65.54 -4.66
C ASP A 784 -24.63 -66.24 -4.96
N THR A 785 -24.62 -67.47 -5.51
CA THR A 785 -25.85 -68.20 -5.85
C THR A 785 -25.81 -69.61 -5.30
N LEU A 786 -26.85 -69.95 -4.53
CA LEU A 786 -27.13 -71.32 -4.12
C LEU A 786 -27.87 -72.04 -5.24
N LEU A 787 -27.30 -73.14 -5.72
CA LEU A 787 -27.85 -73.97 -6.77
C LEU A 787 -28.20 -75.36 -6.22
N ILE A 788 -29.46 -75.76 -6.36
CA ILE A 788 -29.94 -77.10 -6.00
C ILE A 788 -30.51 -77.74 -7.25
N ARG A 789 -30.00 -78.91 -7.62
CA ARG A 789 -30.45 -79.64 -8.81
C ARG A 789 -30.91 -81.05 -8.46
N ILE A 790 -32.05 -81.44 -9.01
CA ILE A 790 -32.62 -82.78 -8.92
C ILE A 790 -32.63 -83.38 -10.33
N GLU A 791 -31.95 -84.50 -10.54
CA GLU A 791 -31.87 -85.20 -11.83
C GLU A 791 -32.41 -86.62 -11.69
N ASP A 792 -33.17 -87.11 -12.66
CA ASP A 792 -33.58 -88.52 -12.75
C ASP A 792 -33.30 -89.10 -14.14
N ASP A 793 -33.05 -90.40 -14.22
CA ASP A 793 -32.84 -91.14 -15.48
C ASP A 793 -34.12 -91.82 -16.02
N GLY A 794 -35.28 -91.30 -15.63
CA GLY A 794 -36.58 -91.89 -15.91
C GLY A 794 -37.10 -91.67 -17.31
N ARG A 795 -38.40 -91.92 -17.49
CA ARG A 795 -39.09 -91.84 -18.78
C ARG A 795 -39.17 -90.44 -19.38
N GLY A 796 -38.86 -89.39 -18.60
CA GLY A 796 -39.01 -87.98 -19.01
C GLY A 796 -40.40 -87.63 -19.55
N PHE A 797 -40.58 -86.39 -19.98
CA PHE A 797 -41.82 -85.95 -20.63
C PHE A 797 -41.57 -84.73 -21.53
N SER A 798 -42.50 -84.43 -22.43
CA SER A 798 -42.49 -83.18 -23.19
C SER A 798 -43.13 -82.07 -22.35
N PRO A 799 -42.39 -81.00 -21.98
CA PRO A 799 -42.87 -79.96 -21.05
C PRO A 799 -44.16 -79.24 -21.50
N GLY A 800 -44.51 -79.29 -22.79
CA GLY A 800 -45.74 -78.69 -23.34
C GLY A 800 -46.93 -79.64 -23.53
N ALA A 801 -46.76 -80.97 -23.38
CA ALA A 801 -47.83 -81.96 -23.64
C ALA A 801 -48.35 -82.65 -22.37
N ALA A 802 -47.71 -82.44 -21.21
CA ALA A 802 -48.17 -82.94 -19.93
C ALA A 802 -49.23 -81.97 -19.34
N GLY A 803 -50.48 -82.43 -19.23
CA GLY A 803 -51.61 -81.60 -18.80
C GLY A 803 -51.49 -81.04 -17.37
N HIS A 804 -51.85 -79.77 -17.21
CA HIS A 804 -52.37 -79.06 -16.02
C HIS A 804 -51.90 -79.49 -14.60
N GLY A 805 -50.66 -79.91 -14.43
CA GLY A 805 -50.07 -80.14 -13.11
C GLY A 805 -49.64 -78.83 -12.46
N ASN A 806 -50.22 -78.46 -11.31
CA ASN A 806 -49.85 -77.26 -10.55
C ASN A 806 -48.39 -77.24 -10.05
N GLY A 807 -47.64 -78.35 -10.18
CA GLY A 807 -46.28 -78.51 -9.65
C GLY A 807 -45.27 -77.48 -10.18
N LEU A 808 -45.26 -77.19 -11.49
CA LEU A 808 -44.30 -76.24 -12.07
C LEU A 808 -44.60 -74.80 -11.67
N GLN A 809 -45.88 -74.43 -11.60
CA GLN A 809 -46.32 -73.12 -11.14
C GLN A 809 -46.05 -72.93 -9.65
N ASN A 810 -46.18 -74.00 -8.85
CA ASN A 810 -45.82 -74.01 -7.44
C ASN A 810 -44.32 -73.78 -7.23
N PHE A 811 -43.44 -74.41 -8.04
CA PHE A 811 -42.00 -74.12 -7.99
C PHE A 811 -41.72 -72.65 -8.33
N HIS A 812 -42.35 -72.12 -9.38
CA HIS A 812 -42.13 -70.75 -9.81
C HIS A 812 -42.58 -69.74 -8.75
N SER A 813 -43.79 -69.88 -8.20
CA SER A 813 -44.32 -69.00 -7.15
C SER A 813 -43.42 -68.98 -5.91
N ARG A 814 -43.06 -70.18 -5.41
CA ARG A 814 -42.25 -70.31 -4.18
C ARG A 814 -40.84 -69.75 -4.35
N LEU A 815 -40.21 -69.98 -5.49
CA LEU A 815 -38.86 -69.46 -5.74
C LEU A 815 -38.90 -67.95 -6.00
N GLN A 816 -39.91 -67.44 -6.71
CA GLN A 816 -40.08 -65.99 -6.91
C GLN A 816 -40.28 -65.23 -5.61
N GLU A 817 -41.06 -65.77 -4.66
CA GLU A 817 -41.29 -65.16 -3.34
C GLU A 817 -40.00 -64.88 -2.58
N ILE A 818 -38.97 -65.70 -2.79
CA ILE A 818 -37.66 -65.56 -2.15
C ILE A 818 -36.59 -64.95 -3.07
N GLY A 819 -36.96 -64.49 -4.27
CA GLY A 819 -36.05 -63.90 -5.26
C GLY A 819 -35.21 -64.91 -6.05
N GLY A 820 -35.56 -66.19 -5.99
CA GLY A 820 -34.95 -67.28 -6.76
C GLY A 820 -35.69 -67.61 -8.06
N ARG A 821 -35.16 -68.60 -8.79
CA ARG A 821 -35.68 -69.08 -10.07
C ARG A 821 -35.67 -70.61 -10.09
N ALA A 822 -36.68 -71.19 -10.74
CA ALA A 822 -36.79 -72.63 -10.98
C ALA A 822 -36.79 -72.89 -12.49
N GLU A 823 -36.03 -73.88 -12.95
CA GLU A 823 -35.95 -74.31 -14.34
C GLU A 823 -36.13 -75.83 -14.43
N LEU A 824 -37.04 -76.28 -15.29
CA LEU A 824 -37.28 -77.70 -15.55
C LEU A 824 -36.93 -78.01 -17.01
N VAL A 825 -36.07 -79.01 -17.20
CA VAL A 825 -35.72 -79.57 -18.49
C VAL A 825 -36.09 -81.05 -18.46
N SER A 826 -36.93 -81.50 -19.40
CA SER A 826 -37.29 -82.91 -19.51
C SER A 826 -37.34 -83.31 -20.97
N THR A 827 -36.85 -84.51 -21.27
CA THR A 827 -36.88 -85.08 -22.61
C THR A 827 -37.42 -86.51 -22.52
N PRO A 828 -38.47 -86.88 -23.30
CA PRO A 828 -38.98 -88.23 -23.30
C PRO A 828 -37.87 -89.27 -23.54
N GLY A 829 -37.78 -90.26 -22.64
CA GLY A 829 -36.78 -91.33 -22.64
C GLY A 829 -35.40 -90.97 -22.09
N GLN A 830 -35.15 -89.72 -21.69
CA GLN A 830 -33.84 -89.27 -21.15
C GLN A 830 -33.92 -88.66 -19.75
N GLY A 831 -35.07 -88.77 -19.06
CA GLY A 831 -35.24 -88.28 -17.70
C GLY A 831 -35.61 -86.79 -17.58
N THR A 832 -35.49 -86.27 -16.36
CA THR A 832 -35.86 -84.89 -15.99
C THR A 832 -34.78 -84.27 -15.13
N THR A 833 -34.52 -82.98 -15.34
CA THR A 833 -33.65 -82.14 -14.52
C THR A 833 -34.42 -80.92 -14.03
N LEU A 834 -34.50 -80.75 -12.72
CA LEU A 834 -35.08 -79.59 -12.05
C LEU A 834 -33.97 -78.81 -11.35
N THR A 835 -33.76 -77.56 -11.73
CA THR A 835 -32.73 -76.68 -11.16
C THR A 835 -33.38 -75.52 -10.42
N PHE A 836 -33.03 -75.34 -9.15
CA PHE A 836 -33.37 -74.17 -8.34
C PHE A 836 -32.13 -73.31 -8.14
N SER A 837 -32.24 -72.02 -8.44
CA SER A 837 -31.16 -71.03 -8.26
C SER A 837 -31.64 -69.90 -7.36
N LEU A 838 -30.95 -69.64 -6.26
CA LEU A 838 -31.25 -68.56 -5.33
C LEU A 838 -30.02 -67.64 -5.19
N PRO A 839 -30.09 -66.38 -5.62
CA PRO A 839 -29.06 -65.39 -5.33
C PRO A 839 -29.02 -65.10 -3.82
N LEU A 840 -27.89 -65.38 -3.19
CA LEU A 840 -27.59 -65.03 -1.81
C LEU A 840 -26.78 -63.74 -1.85
N ALA A 841 -27.43 -62.58 -1.67
CA ALA A 841 -26.72 -61.32 -1.60
C ALA A 841 -25.72 -61.36 -0.43
N SER A 842 -24.43 -61.26 -0.73
CA SER A 842 -23.41 -60.94 0.24
C SER A 842 -23.72 -59.55 0.81
N ASP A 843 -24.09 -59.48 2.09
CA ASP A 843 -24.27 -58.21 2.79
C ASP A 843 -22.92 -57.46 2.73
N PRO A 844 -22.83 -56.29 2.06
CA PRO A 844 -21.58 -55.54 1.97
C PRO A 844 -21.13 -54.93 3.31
N ASN A 845 -21.85 -55.22 4.41
CA ASN A 845 -21.69 -54.59 5.71
C ASN A 845 -21.58 -55.58 6.90
N GLN A 846 -21.09 -56.80 6.67
CA GLN A 846 -20.48 -57.59 7.76
C GLN A 846 -18.96 -57.70 7.57
N PRO A 847 -18.16 -57.41 8.61
CA PRO A 847 -16.70 -57.52 8.58
C PRO A 847 -16.19 -58.96 8.43
#